data_AF-A0A793GUT0-F1
#
_entry.id   AF-A0A793GUT0-F1
#
_cell.length_a   1.000
_cell.length_b   1.000
_cell.length_c   1.000
_cell.angle_alpha   90.00
_cell.angle_beta   90.00
_cell.angle_gamma   90.00
#
_symmetry.space_group_name_H-M   'P 1'
#
loop_
_entity.id
_entity.type
_entity.pdbx_description
1 polymer ?
#
loop_
_entity_poly.entity_id
_entity_poly.type
_entity_poly.pdbx_seq_one_letter_code
_entity_poly.pdbx_strand_id
1 'polypeptide(L)'
;MNKIYSLKYSSLTGGLIAVSELSKKVKGKTGRKLMTASVALSVSLSALPVEASTVSAEIPYQTFRDFAENKGVFTPGATGIEIKDKNGNLTGVLNTPMLDFSSLSRDGHTTLIHPGYGVSAKHGRLQSLKTATFGYNAEYKIVNNNHASYDFTAPRYSKLVTEVIPVNTGDGKYNDSKKYTAFYRAGVGDQYIKDKKGNHTLLNRYAPQNAYLTGGTVGTPYYGRVSNQTVLISSPGNTFNQTHGPLASYGQSGDSGSPLYAWDNIQNKWVLAGVTLYNEGVNGSRNWWLELPNSFINETIKSDSKEIVVKNKKEDITWSFDKTQGTGVINLERKDHIINGHKNNNPDYGDNIVFSGEEGVINIKNDIAQGAGFIQFNNNYIVSTQNNSTWTGSGIIVNDGSEVYWGINGVKDDNLHKLGSGKLIINGNGINTGGLKVGDGTVLLSQHKDAEGRVQAFSSVNISSGRPVVVLSDDKQINPDNISWGYRGGTLDLNGNNITFTRIQASDYGAIITNNNDKKSITNLNISTLKDTDINVSVSDVHVLGGKGKPGDLFYDRGTGRYLILKKEKYSPFFQDVNNTSVWQYVGKNRNEAIAVVKSEKIKNSSKPYLFHGQLNGNMDINIQSGMGVNTFAIDGSVNIPNGTLSNKLGSLIFQGHPVIHAGVGVSAEQNDWETRYFTLNTLNLDGSDFHLSRNAVMTGNIHATNSSKVTLGSSSVYVDRNDGTGESVNSTSATASDINEKDLSKFTGDITADNSNIIINNKFEGGVSAVNKSAIDIHSQHAVINRWSDISDNSKLTLKKNATLTVNTGLVNKGTIEIGENAELNLQGYPIADKFIPSLHDLGNVKMTASNATLTAGNYAMFSGEITADDATAVRVNLGSETSTLSEFNPNPELTDLMFDKYNTSWTGKISALKGDASMVNTVWRMTGDSGLNTLKTSKSLTVFSSDNKFSTLTVNDLTTSDSTFVLRSDSTGSDKVVVKNKLEGKNNNLLVDYVANDGKHNSLNLELVSAPKGTAADVFNSQTQNVGFSDVTPVIEQKDSGEKTTWTLKGFNAVANQQSAEKAENFMSAGYKNFLA
;
A
#
# COMPACT_ATOMS: atom_id res chain seq x y z
N MET A 1 -20.91 8.37 57.02
CA MET A 1 -19.80 8.62 57.97
C MET A 1 -18.49 8.65 57.21
N ASN A 2 -17.91 9.85 57.16
CA ASN A 2 -16.50 10.25 57.01
C ASN A 2 -15.60 9.57 55.95
N LYS A 3 -15.54 10.31 54.82
CA LYS A 3 -14.41 10.51 53.90
C LYS A 3 -13.05 10.49 54.60
N ILE A 4 -12.01 9.92 53.95
CA ILE A 4 -10.82 10.65 53.47
C ILE A 4 -10.27 9.94 52.21
N TYR A 5 -10.37 10.58 51.04
CA TYR A 5 -9.49 10.35 49.88
C TYR A 5 -8.84 11.70 49.57
N SER A 6 -7.51 11.78 49.46
CA SER A 6 -6.83 13.00 49.04
C SER A 6 -6.78 13.10 47.51
N LEU A 7 -7.09 14.29 46.99
CA LEU A 7 -7.06 14.62 45.57
C LEU A 7 -5.64 15.08 45.19
N LYS A 8 -5.05 14.50 44.14
CA LYS A 8 -3.78 14.96 43.56
C LYS A 8 -3.96 15.36 42.11
N TYR A 9 -3.32 16.47 41.73
CA TYR A 9 -3.41 17.07 40.40
C TYR A 9 -2.51 16.30 39.43
N SER A 10 -3.09 15.76 38.36
CA SER A 10 -2.36 15.02 37.32
C SER A 10 -2.14 15.93 36.10
N SER A 11 -0.88 16.18 35.77
CA SER A 11 -0.49 16.94 34.57
C SER A 11 -0.74 16.20 33.26
N LEU A 12 -1.06 14.90 33.30
CA LEU A 12 -1.40 14.08 32.14
C LEU A 12 -2.90 14.09 31.79
N THR A 13 -3.78 14.52 32.71
CA THR A 13 -5.24 14.54 32.51
C THR A 13 -5.91 15.89 32.81
N GLY A 14 -5.14 16.92 33.17
CA GLY A 14 -5.66 18.29 33.37
C GLY A 14 -6.63 18.45 34.54
N GLY A 15 -6.61 17.57 35.54
CA GLY A 15 -7.55 17.61 36.66
C GLY A 15 -7.14 16.77 37.87
N LEU A 16 -7.82 17.02 39.01
CA LEU A 16 -7.62 16.32 40.27
C LEU A 16 -8.24 14.92 40.24
N ILE A 17 -7.46 13.89 40.61
CA ILE A 17 -7.92 12.50 40.74
C ILE A 17 -7.73 11.99 42.17
N ALA A 18 -8.64 11.12 42.63
CA ALA A 18 -8.66 10.57 43.98
C ALA A 18 -7.86 9.25 44.06
N VAL A 19 -7.01 9.09 45.08
CA VAL A 19 -6.23 7.87 45.35
C VAL A 19 -6.27 7.48 46.83
N SER A 20 -6.22 6.18 47.11
CA SER A 20 -6.39 5.55 48.44
C SER A 20 -5.14 5.69 49.34
N GLU A 21 -5.32 6.13 50.59
CA GLU A 21 -4.27 6.27 51.61
C GLU A 21 -4.33 5.13 52.65
N LEU A 22 -3.37 4.20 52.62
CA LEU A 22 -2.92 3.48 53.82
C LEU A 22 -1.39 3.28 53.79
N SER A 23 -0.73 3.93 54.75
CA SER A 23 0.72 4.01 55.00
C SER A 23 1.16 2.96 56.06
N LYS A 24 2.43 2.63 56.38
CA LYS A 24 3.56 3.51 56.80
C LYS A 24 4.85 2.69 57.08
N LYS A 25 6.01 3.24 56.64
CA LYS A 25 7.36 3.44 57.27
C LYS A 25 7.89 2.46 58.35
N VAL A 26 9.22 2.21 58.41
CA VAL A 26 10.17 3.06 59.17
C VAL A 26 11.68 2.81 58.87
N LYS A 27 12.40 3.94 58.71
CA LYS A 27 13.80 4.36 59.02
C LYS A 27 15.04 3.57 58.58
N GLY A 28 15.94 4.33 57.92
CA GLY A 28 17.39 4.17 58.05
C GLY A 28 18.14 5.26 57.29
N LYS A 29 18.80 6.18 58.01
CA LYS A 29 19.74 7.18 57.47
C LYS A 29 20.98 6.48 56.89
N THR A 30 21.59 7.04 55.86
CA THR A 30 23.06 7.01 55.71
C THR A 30 23.56 8.23 54.97
N GLY A 31 24.57 8.86 55.56
CA GLY A 31 25.46 9.79 54.89
C GLY A 31 26.89 9.28 54.97
N ARG A 32 27.67 9.72 53.99
CA ARG A 32 29.13 9.85 53.92
C ARG A 32 30.01 8.66 53.50
N LYS A 33 30.74 8.97 52.41
CA LYS A 33 32.21 9.01 52.24
C LYS A 33 32.89 7.90 51.43
N LEU A 34 33.58 8.39 50.39
CA LEU A 34 34.71 7.82 49.66
C LEU A 34 35.88 7.40 50.58
N MET A 35 36.54 6.31 50.19
CA MET A 35 37.96 6.22 49.79
C MET A 35 38.18 4.82 49.16
N THR A 36 38.54 4.69 47.86
CA THR A 36 39.89 4.48 47.30
C THR A 36 40.76 3.38 47.93
N ALA A 37 41.15 2.40 47.11
CA ALA A 37 42.56 1.99 46.97
C ALA A 37 42.78 1.23 45.65
N SER A 38 43.70 1.79 44.86
CA SER A 38 44.23 1.42 43.54
C SER A 38 45.30 0.32 43.64
N VAL A 39 45.63 -0.37 42.54
CA VAL A 39 47.02 -0.50 42.05
C VAL A 39 47.00 -0.64 40.51
N ALA A 40 47.86 0.14 39.86
CA ALA A 40 48.08 0.25 38.43
C ALA A 40 48.99 -0.86 37.86
N LEU A 41 48.94 -1.10 36.55
CA LEU A 41 50.15 -1.41 35.80
C LEU A 41 50.14 -0.71 34.43
N SER A 42 51.18 0.07 34.25
CA SER A 42 51.61 0.82 33.08
C SER A 42 51.92 -0.07 31.88
N VAL A 43 51.52 0.36 30.68
CA VAL A 43 52.29 0.10 29.44
C VAL A 43 52.30 1.39 28.62
N SER A 44 53.47 2.02 28.57
CA SER A 44 53.87 2.93 27.50
C SER A 44 54.66 2.14 26.47
N LEU A 45 54.19 2.06 25.22
CA LEU A 45 54.96 2.41 24.01
C LEU A 45 54.15 2.16 22.73
N SER A 46 53.96 3.25 21.98
CA SER A 46 53.94 3.36 20.51
C SER A 46 53.17 2.31 19.69
N ALA A 47 51.92 2.63 19.38
CA ALA A 47 51.32 2.31 18.08
C ALA A 47 50.31 3.41 17.75
N LEU A 48 50.47 4.02 16.57
CA LEU A 48 49.63 5.09 16.06
C LEU A 48 48.15 4.66 16.01
N PRO A 49 47.19 5.50 16.43
CA PRO A 49 45.78 5.20 16.28
C PRO A 49 45.32 5.42 14.83
N VAL A 50 44.46 4.53 14.37
CA VAL A 50 43.96 4.41 12.99
C VAL A 50 42.45 4.08 13.15
N GLU A 51 41.52 5.02 12.81
CA GLU A 51 40.06 5.02 13.16
C GLU A 51 39.11 5.95 12.30
N ALA A 52 37.86 5.61 11.79
CA ALA A 52 36.94 6.15 10.66
C ALA A 52 35.46 6.72 10.77
N SER A 53 35.25 8.00 10.43
CA SER A 53 34.01 8.83 10.25
C SER A 53 33.49 9.59 11.49
N THR A 54 33.39 10.93 11.40
CA THR A 54 32.86 11.82 12.45
C THR A 54 31.80 12.76 11.91
N VAL A 55 30.65 12.79 12.59
CA VAL A 55 29.49 13.64 12.25
C VAL A 55 28.98 14.42 13.46
N SER A 56 28.06 15.36 13.25
CA SER A 56 27.51 16.19 14.32
C SER A 56 26.68 15.38 15.32
N ALA A 57 26.89 15.59 16.62
CA ALA A 57 26.07 15.02 17.69
C ALA A 57 24.69 15.69 17.83
N GLU A 58 24.48 16.83 17.17
CA GLU A 58 23.26 17.65 17.27
C GLU A 58 22.14 17.14 16.34
N ILE A 59 22.51 16.40 15.30
CA ILE A 59 21.60 15.82 14.31
C ILE A 59 21.32 14.36 14.72
N PRO A 60 20.09 13.84 14.53
CA PRO A 60 19.81 12.42 14.74
C PRO A 60 20.78 11.56 13.92
N TYR A 61 21.47 10.63 14.57
CA TYR A 61 22.53 9.86 13.92
C TYR A 61 22.03 9.02 12.73
N GLN A 62 20.76 8.58 12.81
CA GLN A 62 20.07 7.85 11.74
C GLN A 62 20.06 8.63 10.42
N THR A 63 20.02 9.97 10.45
CA THR A 63 20.05 10.82 9.26
C THR A 63 21.30 10.58 8.41
N PHE A 64 22.47 10.41 9.03
CA PHE A 64 23.73 10.15 8.30
C PHE A 64 23.82 8.74 7.73
N ARG A 65 23.12 7.79 8.36
CA ARG A 65 23.03 6.40 7.87
C ARG A 65 22.04 6.30 6.70
N ASP A 66 20.86 6.87 6.86
CA ASP A 66 19.85 6.93 5.81
C ASP A 66 20.37 7.66 4.58
N PHE A 67 21.11 8.76 4.76
CA PHE A 67 21.81 9.46 3.69
C PHE A 67 22.76 8.53 2.93
N ALA A 68 23.57 7.72 3.63
CA ALA A 68 24.60 6.88 3.02
C ALA A 68 24.06 5.62 2.36
N GLU A 69 22.90 5.12 2.82
CA GLU A 69 22.24 3.91 2.30
C GLU A 69 21.04 4.24 1.37
N ASN A 70 20.81 5.52 1.05
CA ASN A 70 19.66 6.01 0.26
C ASN A 70 18.28 5.57 0.79
N LYS A 71 18.12 5.64 2.12
CA LYS A 71 16.93 5.22 2.86
C LYS A 71 16.20 6.41 3.49
N GLY A 72 15.03 6.17 4.08
CA GLY A 72 14.20 7.24 4.62
C GLY A 72 13.87 8.29 3.56
N VAL A 73 14.10 9.56 3.89
CA VAL A 73 13.87 10.69 2.97
C VAL A 73 14.97 10.88 1.91
N PHE A 74 16.04 10.09 1.94
CA PHE A 74 17.23 10.24 1.08
C PHE A 74 17.19 9.34 -0.16
N THR A 75 16.02 9.18 -0.76
CA THR A 75 15.86 8.43 -2.01
C THR A 75 16.57 9.15 -3.16
N PRO A 76 17.22 8.42 -4.10
CA PRO A 76 17.96 9.07 -5.19
C PRO A 76 17.09 10.02 -6.00
N GLY A 77 17.63 11.20 -6.33
CA GLY A 77 16.92 12.25 -7.06
C GLY A 77 16.08 13.20 -6.20
N ALA A 78 15.81 12.88 -4.93
CA ALA A 78 15.09 13.78 -4.03
C ALA A 78 15.83 15.13 -3.86
N THR A 79 15.06 16.22 -3.78
CA THR A 79 15.57 17.58 -3.61
C THR A 79 14.81 18.28 -2.49
N GLY A 80 15.35 19.39 -1.96
CA GLY A 80 14.70 20.15 -0.90
C GLY A 80 14.62 19.39 0.43
N ILE A 81 15.57 18.48 0.69
CA ILE A 81 15.54 17.63 1.89
C ILE A 81 15.92 18.49 3.11
N GLU A 82 14.96 18.71 3.99
CA GLU A 82 15.17 19.42 5.26
C GLU A 82 15.98 18.56 6.24
N ILE A 83 17.06 19.12 6.77
CA ILE A 83 17.85 18.51 7.84
C ILE A 83 17.48 19.17 9.16
N LYS A 84 17.13 18.36 10.16
CA LYS A 84 16.68 18.83 11.47
C LYS A 84 17.60 18.34 12.59
N ASP A 85 17.74 19.16 13.63
CA ASP A 85 18.42 18.77 14.86
C ASP A 85 17.53 17.83 15.71
N LYS A 86 18.08 17.30 16.81
CA LYS A 86 17.35 16.43 17.74
C LYS A 86 16.14 17.09 18.43
N ASN A 87 16.04 18.42 18.40
CA ASN A 87 14.91 19.18 18.92
C ASN A 87 13.88 19.51 17.84
N GLY A 88 14.11 19.11 16.59
CA GLY A 88 13.24 19.37 15.44
C GLY A 88 13.50 20.72 14.74
N ASN A 89 14.53 21.48 15.11
CA ASN A 89 14.85 22.75 14.46
C ASN A 89 15.59 22.50 13.12
N LEU A 90 15.26 23.28 12.09
CA LEU A 90 15.93 23.22 10.79
C LEU A 90 17.41 23.64 10.92
N THR A 91 18.34 22.78 10.49
CA THR A 91 19.78 23.05 10.44
C THR A 91 20.27 23.41 9.04
N GLY A 92 19.55 22.98 8.01
CA GLY A 92 19.79 23.36 6.61
C GLY A 92 18.99 22.49 5.64
N VAL A 93 19.17 22.70 4.34
CA VAL A 93 18.43 22.01 3.28
C VAL A 93 19.40 21.50 2.23
N LEU A 94 19.24 20.24 1.80
CA LEU A 94 19.94 19.69 0.64
C LEU A 94 19.11 19.92 -0.63
N ASN A 95 19.51 20.92 -1.42
CA ASN A 95 18.81 21.28 -2.66
C ASN A 95 19.32 20.55 -3.91
N THR A 96 20.54 20.02 -3.87
CA THR A 96 21.10 19.20 -4.95
C THR A 96 20.38 17.84 -4.99
N PRO A 97 20.00 17.32 -6.17
CA PRO A 97 19.40 15.99 -6.29
C PRO A 97 20.22 14.94 -5.55
N MET A 98 19.57 14.18 -4.68
CA MET A 98 20.22 13.16 -3.86
C MET A 98 20.95 12.15 -4.74
N LEU A 99 22.22 11.89 -4.42
CA LEU A 99 23.06 10.93 -5.13
C LEU A 99 22.54 9.51 -4.94
N ASP A 100 22.63 8.70 -5.99
CA ASP A 100 22.54 7.24 -5.90
C ASP A 100 23.89 6.64 -5.48
N PHE A 101 24.00 6.22 -4.22
CA PHE A 101 25.20 5.60 -3.66
C PHE A 101 25.36 4.13 -4.05
N SER A 102 24.45 3.53 -4.84
CA SER A 102 24.49 2.10 -5.14
C SER A 102 25.77 1.61 -5.85
N SER A 103 26.51 2.50 -6.51
CA SER A 103 27.83 2.19 -7.09
C SER A 103 28.93 1.95 -6.04
N LEU A 104 28.73 2.38 -4.79
CA LEU A 104 29.62 2.07 -3.66
C LEU A 104 29.35 0.66 -3.15
N SER A 105 30.40 -0.13 -2.99
CA SER A 105 30.31 -1.45 -2.40
C SER A 105 29.87 -1.37 -0.93
N ARG A 106 29.16 -2.39 -0.43
CA ARG A 106 28.64 -2.39 0.95
C ARG A 106 29.71 -2.37 2.03
N ASP A 107 30.91 -2.87 1.72
CA ASP A 107 32.08 -2.73 2.58
C ASP A 107 32.71 -1.33 2.48
N GLY A 108 32.17 -0.40 1.69
CA GLY A 108 32.52 1.02 1.68
C GLY A 108 33.88 1.38 1.08
N HIS A 109 34.61 0.39 0.54
CA HIS A 109 35.99 0.58 0.10
C HIS A 109 36.15 0.67 -1.42
N THR A 110 35.20 0.14 -2.20
CA THR A 110 35.33 0.04 -3.66
C THR A 110 34.13 0.71 -4.34
N THR A 111 34.39 1.50 -5.39
CA THR A 111 33.31 2.14 -6.16
C THR A 111 33.32 1.64 -7.59
N LEU A 112 32.16 1.20 -8.10
CA LEU A 112 31.98 0.70 -9.46
C LEU A 112 31.98 1.85 -10.47
N ILE A 113 32.89 1.82 -11.45
CA ILE A 113 33.02 2.85 -12.50
C ILE A 113 32.82 2.31 -13.92
N HIS A 114 32.88 0.99 -14.07
CA HIS A 114 32.54 0.25 -15.28
C HIS A 114 31.88 -1.07 -14.83
N PRO A 115 30.96 -1.68 -15.60
CA PRO A 115 30.27 -2.89 -15.14
C PRO A 115 31.19 -4.06 -14.73
N GLY A 116 32.42 -4.10 -15.24
CA GLY A 116 33.44 -5.09 -14.87
C GLY A 116 34.60 -4.57 -14.01
N TYR A 117 34.63 -3.28 -13.64
CA TYR A 117 35.76 -2.66 -12.95
C TYR A 117 35.34 -1.67 -11.87
N GLY A 118 36.02 -1.72 -10.73
CA GLY A 118 35.90 -0.75 -9.65
C GLY A 118 37.15 0.12 -9.48
N VAL A 119 37.13 1.00 -8.49
CA VAL A 119 38.29 1.78 -8.03
C VAL A 119 38.36 1.82 -6.51
N SER A 120 39.57 1.83 -5.97
CA SER A 120 39.85 1.95 -4.53
C SER A 120 41.26 2.52 -4.28
N ALA A 121 41.59 2.73 -3.01
CA ALA A 121 42.97 2.93 -2.57
C ALA A 121 43.70 1.58 -2.52
N LYS A 122 45.03 1.60 -2.57
CA LYS A 122 45.85 0.37 -2.58
C LYS A 122 46.22 -0.08 -1.16
N HIS A 123 46.55 0.86 -0.29
CA HIS A 123 47.03 0.60 1.07
C HIS A 123 45.98 -0.07 1.98
N GLY A 124 46.33 -0.29 3.25
CA GLY A 124 45.35 -0.69 4.26
C GLY A 124 44.75 -2.09 4.06
N ARG A 125 45.47 -2.98 3.34
CA ARG A 125 45.01 -4.32 2.91
C ARG A 125 43.95 -4.32 1.79
N LEU A 126 43.57 -3.16 1.26
CA LEU A 126 42.60 -3.05 0.16
C LEU A 126 43.11 -3.69 -1.14
N GLN A 127 44.43 -3.65 -1.38
CA GLN A 127 45.09 -4.41 -2.44
C GLN A 127 44.86 -5.94 -2.37
N SER A 128 44.47 -6.48 -1.21
CA SER A 128 44.27 -7.91 -0.99
C SER A 128 42.80 -8.35 -0.95
N LEU A 129 41.85 -7.42 -1.16
CA LEU A 129 40.43 -7.73 -1.26
C LEU A 129 40.20 -8.80 -2.33
N LYS A 130 39.30 -9.74 -2.01
CA LYS A 130 38.95 -10.87 -2.89
C LYS A 130 37.59 -10.73 -3.53
N THR A 131 36.72 -9.94 -2.92
CA THR A 131 35.35 -9.74 -3.38
C THR A 131 34.92 -8.29 -3.15
N ALA A 132 33.89 -7.86 -3.88
CA ALA A 132 33.15 -6.64 -3.63
C ALA A 132 31.65 -6.96 -3.68
N THR A 133 30.86 -6.30 -2.84
CA THR A 133 29.42 -6.60 -2.69
C THR A 133 28.57 -5.40 -3.07
N PHE A 134 27.62 -5.59 -3.99
CA PHE A 134 26.71 -4.54 -4.48
C PHE A 134 25.23 -4.90 -4.26
N GLY A 135 24.37 -3.89 -4.33
CA GLY A 135 22.93 -4.02 -4.04
C GLY A 135 22.71 -4.47 -2.59
N TYR A 136 21.98 -5.56 -2.39
CA TYR A 136 21.81 -6.18 -1.08
C TYR A 136 23.03 -7.02 -0.66
N ASN A 137 23.25 -8.17 -1.30
CA ASN A 137 24.30 -9.13 -0.94
C ASN A 137 24.97 -9.77 -2.16
N ALA A 138 24.91 -9.12 -3.34
CA ALA A 138 25.49 -9.68 -4.55
C ALA A 138 27.01 -9.55 -4.54
N GLU A 139 27.69 -10.67 -4.33
CA GLU A 139 29.15 -10.73 -4.23
C GLU A 139 29.80 -10.96 -5.62
N TYR A 140 30.83 -10.18 -5.92
CA TYR A 140 31.62 -10.26 -7.15
C TYR A 140 33.08 -10.53 -6.81
N LYS A 141 33.65 -11.60 -7.36
CA LYS A 141 35.06 -11.96 -7.16
C LYS A 141 35.98 -11.00 -7.92
N ILE A 142 36.99 -10.50 -7.23
CA ILE A 142 38.10 -9.73 -7.82
C ILE A 142 39.09 -10.74 -8.40
N VAL A 143 39.30 -10.68 -9.72
CA VAL A 143 40.21 -11.59 -10.44
C VAL A 143 41.61 -11.00 -10.59
N ASN A 144 41.69 -9.68 -10.66
CA ASN A 144 42.93 -8.92 -10.69
C ASN A 144 42.70 -7.56 -10.04
N ASN A 145 43.69 -7.10 -9.30
CA ASN A 145 43.67 -5.82 -8.61
C ASN A 145 44.74 -4.93 -9.24
N ASN A 146 44.43 -4.32 -10.38
CA ASN A 146 45.41 -3.58 -11.17
C ASN A 146 45.93 -2.38 -10.37
N HIS A 147 47.21 -2.42 -9.99
CA HIS A 147 47.82 -1.43 -9.13
C HIS A 147 48.53 -0.35 -9.93
N ALA A 148 48.26 0.91 -9.61
CA ALA A 148 49.11 2.01 -10.05
C ALA A 148 50.46 1.98 -9.32
N SER A 149 51.42 2.78 -9.81
CA SER A 149 52.71 3.00 -9.13
C SER A 149 52.56 3.76 -7.81
N TYR A 150 51.37 4.31 -7.56
CA TYR A 150 50.99 5.03 -6.36
C TYR A 150 49.79 4.36 -5.67
N ASP A 151 49.23 5.02 -4.65
CA ASP A 151 48.23 4.46 -3.74
C ASP A 151 46.81 4.39 -4.35
N PHE A 152 46.71 3.68 -5.47
CA PHE A 152 45.49 3.51 -6.23
C PHE A 152 45.42 2.13 -6.85
N THR A 153 44.21 1.60 -6.96
CA THR A 153 43.97 0.32 -7.61
C THR A 153 42.63 0.32 -8.37
N ALA A 154 42.59 -0.43 -9.46
CA ALA A 154 41.41 -0.63 -10.30
C ALA A 154 41.07 -2.13 -10.39
N PRO A 155 40.31 -2.68 -9.42
CA PRO A 155 39.93 -4.09 -9.42
C PRO A 155 39.10 -4.48 -10.66
N ARG A 156 39.42 -5.62 -11.26
CA ARG A 156 38.62 -6.30 -12.29
C ARG A 156 37.79 -7.42 -11.66
N TYR A 157 36.52 -7.51 -12.03
CA TYR A 157 35.59 -8.53 -11.54
C TYR A 157 35.47 -9.74 -12.48
N SER A 158 35.14 -10.90 -11.91
CA SER A 158 34.92 -12.14 -12.67
C SER A 158 33.66 -12.13 -13.54
N LYS A 159 32.67 -11.31 -13.17
CA LYS A 159 31.35 -11.17 -13.80
C LYS A 159 30.96 -9.70 -13.85
N LEU A 160 30.12 -9.34 -14.82
CA LEU A 160 29.54 -8.00 -14.92
C LEU A 160 28.56 -7.72 -13.78
N VAL A 161 28.66 -6.56 -13.13
CA VAL A 161 27.76 -6.20 -12.02
C VAL A 161 26.37 -5.83 -12.53
N THR A 162 25.34 -6.58 -12.11
CA THR A 162 23.96 -6.43 -12.60
C THR A 162 23.07 -5.54 -11.73
N GLU A 163 23.34 -5.47 -10.42
CA GLU A 163 22.42 -4.86 -9.43
C GLU A 163 22.43 -3.34 -9.46
N VAL A 164 23.53 -2.72 -9.90
CA VAL A 164 23.76 -1.28 -9.73
C VAL A 164 24.34 -0.67 -11.00
N ILE A 165 24.26 0.66 -11.11
CA ILE A 165 24.82 1.41 -12.23
C ILE A 165 26.20 1.93 -11.83
N PRO A 166 27.23 1.79 -12.69
CA PRO A 166 28.53 2.41 -12.44
C PRO A 166 28.43 3.93 -12.41
N VAL A 167 29.18 4.58 -11.52
CA VAL A 167 29.25 6.05 -11.50
C VAL A 167 30.22 6.56 -12.57
N ASN A 168 29.86 7.68 -13.21
CA ASN A 168 30.74 8.36 -14.15
C ASN A 168 31.97 8.92 -13.43
N THR A 169 33.15 8.86 -14.07
CA THR A 169 34.34 9.56 -13.56
C THR A 169 34.29 11.04 -13.94
N GLY A 170 34.79 11.92 -13.05
CA GLY A 170 34.90 13.35 -13.36
C GLY A 170 36.16 13.67 -14.16
N ASP A 171 36.19 14.86 -14.76
CA ASP A 171 37.24 15.37 -15.65
C ASP A 171 38.18 16.39 -14.95
N GLY A 172 38.16 16.45 -13.62
CA GLY A 172 38.96 17.39 -12.83
C GLY A 172 38.33 18.78 -12.67
N LYS A 173 39.13 19.76 -12.25
CA LYS A 173 38.72 21.15 -11.94
C LYS A 173 37.67 21.27 -10.84
N TYR A 174 37.77 20.47 -9.77
CA TYR A 174 36.77 20.42 -8.69
C TYR A 174 36.70 21.67 -7.80
N ASN A 175 37.57 22.65 -8.02
CA ASN A 175 37.50 23.96 -7.38
C ASN A 175 36.67 24.99 -8.18
N ASP A 176 36.20 24.66 -9.38
CA ASP A 176 35.27 25.49 -10.15
C ASP A 176 33.85 25.38 -9.56
N SER A 177 33.49 26.35 -8.71
CA SER A 177 32.19 26.38 -8.04
C SER A 177 30.99 26.63 -8.96
N LYS A 178 31.20 27.06 -10.22
CA LYS A 178 30.11 27.16 -11.21
C LYS A 178 29.77 25.79 -11.78
N LYS A 179 30.77 24.92 -11.91
CA LYS A 179 30.61 23.57 -12.41
C LYS A 179 30.26 22.59 -11.30
N TYR A 180 31.00 22.58 -10.19
CA TYR A 180 30.76 21.66 -9.08
C TYR A 180 30.19 22.37 -7.86
N THR A 181 28.91 22.14 -7.60
CA THR A 181 28.16 22.89 -6.57
C THR A 181 27.92 22.11 -5.29
N ALA A 182 28.12 20.79 -5.29
CA ALA A 182 27.97 19.94 -4.11
C ALA A 182 28.97 18.77 -4.11
N PHE A 183 29.38 18.36 -2.91
CA PHE A 183 30.35 17.27 -2.70
C PHE A 183 29.90 16.36 -1.56
N TYR A 184 29.67 15.09 -1.89
CA TYR A 184 29.17 14.07 -0.96
C TYR A 184 30.16 12.91 -0.81
N ARG A 185 30.13 12.25 0.34
CA ARG A 185 30.89 11.03 0.62
C ARG A 185 30.05 10.02 1.39
N ALA A 186 30.47 8.76 1.38
CA ALA A 186 29.99 7.71 2.26
C ALA A 186 31.13 6.69 2.50
N GLY A 187 31.24 6.12 3.71
CA GLY A 187 32.28 5.18 4.10
C GLY A 187 31.91 4.41 5.39
N VAL A 188 32.72 3.44 5.80
CA VAL A 188 32.32 2.41 6.80
C VAL A 188 33.14 2.34 8.08
N GLY A 189 34.19 3.14 8.27
CA GLY A 189 35.12 2.78 9.34
C GLY A 189 34.71 3.23 10.78
N ASP A 190 35.63 3.54 11.73
CA ASP A 190 35.28 3.91 13.14
C ASP A 190 34.39 5.15 13.34
N GLN A 191 33.13 4.92 13.68
CA GLN A 191 32.07 5.90 13.73
C GLN A 191 32.09 6.74 15.00
N TYR A 192 32.11 8.07 14.85
CA TYR A 192 32.12 9.06 15.92
C TYR A 192 31.02 10.10 15.76
N ILE A 193 30.57 10.65 16.88
CA ILE A 193 29.85 11.92 16.93
C ILE A 193 30.70 12.99 17.64
N LYS A 194 30.59 14.24 17.16
CA LYS A 194 31.26 15.42 17.72
C LYS A 194 30.22 16.42 18.20
N ASP A 195 30.31 16.85 19.45
CA ASP A 195 29.45 17.90 20.01
C ASP A 195 29.99 19.32 19.70
N LYS A 196 29.17 20.36 19.93
CA LYS A 196 29.59 21.77 19.72
C LYS A 196 30.78 22.22 20.56
N LYS A 197 31.11 21.50 21.64
CA LYS A 197 32.30 21.77 22.48
C LYS A 197 33.57 21.11 21.91
N GLY A 198 33.42 20.29 20.87
CA GLY A 198 34.52 19.57 20.22
C GLY A 198 34.81 18.20 20.82
N ASN A 199 33.96 17.69 21.73
CA ASN A 199 34.15 16.36 22.32
C ASN A 199 33.75 15.27 21.31
N HIS A 200 34.60 14.26 21.16
CA HIS A 200 34.33 13.09 20.32
C HIS A 200 33.82 11.92 21.16
N THR A 201 32.78 11.24 20.68
CA THR A 201 32.27 9.99 21.26
C THR A 201 32.30 8.90 20.20
N LEU A 202 33.04 7.81 20.47
CA LEU A 202 33.06 6.62 19.62
C LEU A 202 31.74 5.87 19.76
N LEU A 203 31.08 5.58 18.64
CA LEU A 203 29.86 4.77 18.57
C LEU A 203 30.16 3.34 18.12
N ASN A 204 31.04 3.16 17.13
CA ASN A 204 31.39 1.84 16.60
C ASN A 204 32.82 1.84 16.05
N ARG A 205 33.66 0.89 16.45
CA ARG A 205 34.97 0.70 15.83
C ARG A 205 34.81 -0.12 14.55
N TYR A 206 35.55 0.20 13.50
CA TYR A 206 35.58 -0.59 12.29
C TYR A 206 35.98 -2.02 12.60
N ALA A 207 35.05 -2.92 12.30
CA ALA A 207 35.27 -4.34 12.22
C ALA A 207 34.37 -4.83 11.09
N PRO A 208 34.90 -5.56 10.08
CA PRO A 208 34.13 -5.94 8.89
C PRO A 208 32.75 -6.53 9.19
N GLN A 209 32.62 -7.32 10.25
CA GLN A 209 31.38 -7.96 10.68
C GLN A 209 30.30 -7.01 11.25
N ASN A 210 30.70 -5.81 11.70
CA ASN A 210 29.83 -4.81 12.34
C ASN A 210 29.88 -3.46 11.60
N ALA A 211 30.48 -3.43 10.42
CA ALA A 211 30.65 -2.21 9.63
C ALA A 211 29.31 -1.76 9.05
N TYR A 212 29.10 -0.45 9.00
CA TYR A 212 27.92 0.16 8.37
C TYR A 212 28.28 1.52 7.80
N LEU A 213 27.53 1.94 6.77
CA LEU A 213 27.80 3.18 6.06
C LEU A 213 27.33 4.40 6.86
N THR A 214 28.18 5.43 6.91
CA THR A 214 27.78 6.81 7.21
C THR A 214 28.30 7.74 6.13
N GLY A 215 27.58 8.83 5.89
CA GLY A 215 27.88 9.75 4.82
C GLY A 215 27.36 11.14 5.10
N GLY A 216 27.75 12.06 4.23
CA GLY A 216 27.31 13.45 4.31
C GLY A 216 28.05 14.36 3.36
N THR A 217 28.00 15.65 3.65
CA THR A 217 28.58 16.73 2.86
C THR A 217 30.03 17.00 3.29
N VAL A 218 30.90 17.44 2.38
CA VAL A 218 32.31 17.76 2.72
C VAL A 218 32.75 19.19 2.42
N GLY A 219 31.95 19.97 1.69
CA GLY A 219 32.34 21.29 1.19
C GLY A 219 33.32 21.25 0.01
N THR A 220 33.45 22.36 -0.70
CA THR A 220 34.28 22.46 -1.91
C THR A 220 35.76 22.16 -1.61
N PRO A 221 36.38 21.18 -2.28
CA PRO A 221 37.79 20.86 -2.08
C PRO A 221 38.70 21.87 -2.79
N TYR A 222 39.93 22.00 -2.30
CA TYR A 222 41.03 22.65 -3.00
C TYR A 222 42.09 21.62 -3.41
N TYR A 223 42.96 22.02 -4.33
CA TYR A 223 43.99 21.16 -4.89
C TYR A 223 45.26 21.15 -4.04
N GLY A 224 45.83 19.96 -3.86
CA GLY A 224 47.15 19.76 -3.27
C GLY A 224 47.98 18.73 -4.04
N ARG A 225 49.13 18.37 -3.46
CA ARG A 225 50.04 17.34 -4.00
C ARG A 225 50.45 16.36 -2.92
N VAL A 226 50.43 15.07 -3.25
CA VAL A 226 51.09 14.01 -2.47
C VAL A 226 52.02 13.27 -3.43
N SER A 227 53.33 13.39 -3.22
CA SER A 227 54.34 13.02 -4.21
C SER A 227 54.04 13.70 -5.57
N ASN A 228 53.97 12.95 -6.68
CA ASN A 228 53.66 13.50 -8.01
C ASN A 228 52.15 13.48 -8.36
N GLN A 229 51.27 13.20 -7.39
CA GLN A 229 49.83 13.04 -7.65
C GLN A 229 49.04 14.28 -7.25
N THR A 230 47.95 14.54 -7.96
CA THR A 230 46.97 15.54 -7.57
C THR A 230 46.03 14.98 -6.51
N VAL A 231 45.82 15.72 -5.43
CA VAL A 231 44.87 15.37 -4.38
C VAL A 231 43.85 16.48 -4.18
N LEU A 232 42.65 16.10 -3.76
CA LEU A 232 41.56 16.97 -3.36
C LEU A 232 41.54 17.01 -1.83
N ILE A 233 41.53 18.22 -1.27
CA ILE A 233 41.57 18.43 0.17
C ILE A 233 40.37 19.26 0.58
N SER A 234 39.61 18.77 1.54
CA SER A 234 38.56 19.55 2.21
C SER A 234 38.66 19.37 3.72
N SER A 235 38.01 20.26 4.48
CA SER A 235 38.11 20.32 5.95
C SER A 235 36.83 19.95 6.72
N PRO A 236 36.10 18.86 6.39
CA PRO A 236 34.83 18.54 7.04
C PRO A 236 34.93 18.19 8.54
N GLY A 237 36.14 18.01 9.09
CA GLY A 237 36.35 17.88 10.54
C GLY A 237 36.03 19.17 11.32
N ASN A 238 35.91 20.30 10.61
CA ASN A 238 35.25 21.51 11.10
C ASN A 238 33.72 21.35 11.02
N THR A 239 33.18 20.33 11.71
CA THR A 239 31.81 19.80 11.58
C THR A 239 30.69 20.85 11.65
N PHE A 240 30.91 21.98 12.33
CA PHE A 240 29.91 23.03 12.51
C PHE A 240 30.10 24.24 11.57
N ASN A 241 31.10 24.22 10.70
CA ASN A 241 31.29 25.25 9.69
C ASN A 241 30.33 25.00 8.52
N GLN A 242 29.45 25.96 8.27
CA GLN A 242 28.40 25.89 7.25
C GLN A 242 28.93 25.71 5.82
N THR A 243 30.19 26.07 5.55
CA THR A 243 30.81 25.84 4.23
C THR A 243 30.93 24.36 3.86
N HIS A 244 30.84 23.44 4.84
CA HIS A 244 30.86 22.00 4.60
C HIS A 244 29.46 21.40 4.39
N GLY A 245 28.40 22.21 4.36
CA GLY A 245 27.01 21.78 4.21
C GLY A 245 26.37 21.32 5.54
N PRO A 246 25.05 21.05 5.53
CA PRO A 246 24.29 20.76 6.74
C PRO A 246 24.58 19.38 7.35
N LEU A 247 25.25 18.49 6.62
CA LEU A 247 25.61 17.13 7.07
C LEU A 247 27.12 16.90 6.97
N ALA A 248 27.93 17.83 7.49
CA ALA A 248 29.39 17.69 7.45
C ALA A 248 29.84 16.29 7.93
N SER A 249 30.54 15.55 7.06
CA SER A 249 31.04 14.19 7.33
C SER A 249 32.55 14.15 7.16
N TYR A 250 33.26 13.93 8.26
CA TYR A 250 34.72 13.84 8.27
C TYR A 250 35.15 12.37 8.25
N GLY A 251 35.69 11.91 7.14
CA GLY A 251 36.19 10.54 7.02
C GLY A 251 37.36 10.29 7.95
N GLN A 252 37.47 9.07 8.45
CA GLN A 252 38.64 8.73 9.23
C GLN A 252 39.30 7.39 8.77
N SER A 253 40.09 6.76 9.63
CA SER A 253 40.65 5.40 9.67
C SER A 253 39.80 4.15 9.38
N GLY A 254 39.76 3.70 8.13
CA GLY A 254 38.86 2.64 7.67
C GLY A 254 37.95 3.17 6.58
N ASP A 255 37.97 4.47 6.31
CA ASP A 255 37.36 5.05 5.11
C ASP A 255 38.32 5.08 3.92
N SER A 256 39.53 4.53 4.05
CA SER A 256 40.45 4.39 2.93
C SER A 256 39.77 3.71 1.74
N GLY A 257 39.93 4.28 0.55
CA GLY A 257 39.25 3.84 -0.67
C GLY A 257 37.82 4.38 -0.87
N SER A 258 37.17 4.89 0.18
CA SER A 258 35.81 5.42 0.08
C SER A 258 35.70 6.63 -0.86
N PRO A 259 34.58 6.79 -1.57
CA PRO A 259 34.43 7.77 -2.65
C PRO A 259 34.22 9.21 -2.16
N LEU A 260 34.70 10.15 -2.97
CA LEU A 260 34.24 11.53 -3.01
C LEU A 260 33.47 11.77 -4.32
N TYR A 261 32.21 12.13 -4.21
CA TYR A 261 31.35 12.49 -5.35
C TYR A 261 31.21 13.99 -5.49
N ALA A 262 31.06 14.48 -6.72
CA ALA A 262 30.82 15.87 -7.06
C ALA A 262 29.61 15.98 -7.99
N TRP A 263 28.73 16.95 -7.73
CA TRP A 263 27.61 17.26 -8.63
C TRP A 263 28.09 18.21 -9.73
N ASP A 264 28.13 17.74 -10.98
CA ASP A 264 28.37 18.58 -12.15
C ASP A 264 27.06 19.28 -12.54
N ASN A 265 26.98 20.56 -12.20
CA ASN A 265 25.84 21.43 -12.45
C ASN A 265 25.67 21.81 -13.93
N ILE A 266 26.70 21.61 -14.76
CA ILE A 266 26.60 21.85 -16.21
C ILE A 266 25.98 20.62 -16.88
N GLN A 267 26.41 19.43 -16.47
CA GLN A 267 25.92 18.15 -17.02
C GLN A 267 24.71 17.57 -16.27
N ASN A 268 24.28 18.20 -15.17
CA ASN A 268 23.22 17.74 -14.28
C ASN A 268 23.37 16.29 -13.85
N LYS A 269 24.58 15.92 -13.41
CA LYS A 269 24.87 14.54 -12.99
C LYS A 269 25.93 14.49 -11.89
N TRP A 270 25.88 13.43 -11.10
CA TRP A 270 26.95 13.10 -10.17
C TRP A 270 28.12 12.43 -10.90
N VAL A 271 29.34 12.80 -10.51
CA VAL A 271 30.58 12.17 -10.96
C VAL A 271 31.45 11.80 -9.76
N LEU A 272 32.24 10.74 -9.89
CA LEU A 272 33.25 10.38 -8.90
C LEU A 272 34.48 11.26 -9.10
N ALA A 273 34.88 11.98 -8.05
CA ALA A 273 36.00 12.89 -8.06
C ALA A 273 37.30 12.25 -7.58
N GLY A 274 37.21 11.36 -6.60
CA GLY A 274 38.38 10.71 -6.02
C GLY A 274 38.06 9.64 -4.99
N VAL A 275 39.12 9.00 -4.48
CA VAL A 275 39.06 7.98 -3.42
C VAL A 275 39.86 8.44 -2.21
N THR A 276 39.37 8.16 -1.01
CA THR A 276 40.00 8.61 0.25
C THR A 276 41.36 7.94 0.44
N LEU A 277 42.41 8.74 0.69
CA LEU A 277 43.74 8.25 1.02
C LEU A 277 43.98 8.20 2.53
N TYR A 278 43.93 9.35 3.19
CA TYR A 278 44.14 9.43 4.64
C TYR A 278 43.49 10.68 5.24
N ASN A 279 43.48 10.75 6.57
CA ASN A 279 42.95 11.84 7.38
C ASN A 279 44.03 12.39 8.33
N GLU A 280 43.73 13.47 9.04
CA GLU A 280 44.63 14.08 10.04
C GLU A 280 44.37 13.57 11.47
N GLY A 281 43.87 12.33 11.60
CA GLY A 281 43.44 11.72 12.87
C GLY A 281 42.12 12.26 13.42
N VAL A 282 41.72 11.78 14.61
CA VAL A 282 40.40 12.04 15.24
C VAL A 282 40.08 13.51 15.39
N ASN A 283 41.04 14.24 15.94
CA ASN A 283 40.95 15.68 16.18
C ASN A 283 41.38 16.50 14.96
N GLY A 284 41.68 15.84 13.85
CA GLY A 284 42.06 16.45 12.59
C GLY A 284 40.92 17.21 11.94
N SER A 285 41.25 18.04 10.97
CA SER A 285 40.25 18.83 10.23
C SER A 285 40.08 18.37 8.79
N ARG A 286 41.12 17.77 8.17
CA ARG A 286 41.18 17.54 6.73
C ARG A 286 41.14 16.08 6.32
N ASN A 287 40.42 15.84 5.22
CA ASN A 287 40.50 14.61 4.45
C ASN A 287 41.20 14.85 3.12
N TRP A 288 41.94 13.85 2.69
CA TRP A 288 42.71 13.85 1.46
C TRP A 288 42.17 12.75 0.54
N TRP A 289 41.67 13.16 -0.62
CA TRP A 289 41.23 12.24 -1.67
C TRP A 289 42.22 12.28 -2.82
N LEU A 290 42.57 11.13 -3.37
CA LEU A 290 43.29 11.05 -4.63
C LEU A 290 42.33 11.39 -5.76
N GLU A 291 42.65 12.38 -6.58
CA GLU A 291 41.92 12.65 -7.81
C GLU A 291 42.02 11.44 -8.75
N LEU A 292 40.91 11.03 -9.37
CA LEU A 292 40.88 9.80 -10.18
C LEU A 292 41.92 9.84 -11.32
N PRO A 293 42.81 8.83 -11.43
CA PRO A 293 43.77 8.75 -12.51
C PRO A 293 43.14 8.15 -13.77
N ASN A 294 42.30 8.93 -14.46
CA ASN A 294 41.52 8.46 -15.62
C ASN A 294 42.37 7.82 -16.74
N SER A 295 43.62 8.27 -16.98
CA SER A 295 44.51 7.63 -17.97
C SER A 295 44.81 6.17 -17.62
N PHE A 296 45.20 5.92 -16.35
CA PHE A 296 45.51 4.57 -15.86
C PHE A 296 44.27 3.66 -15.93
N ILE A 297 43.10 4.18 -15.51
CA ILE A 297 41.83 3.45 -15.57
C ILE A 297 41.51 3.05 -17.01
N ASN A 298 41.55 4.00 -17.94
CA ASN A 298 41.23 3.77 -19.34
C ASN A 298 42.23 2.82 -20.02
N GLU A 299 43.52 2.95 -19.71
CA GLU A 299 44.56 2.04 -20.21
C GLU A 299 44.36 0.61 -19.71
N THR A 300 43.98 0.43 -18.43
CA THR A 300 43.68 -0.88 -17.83
C THR A 300 42.50 -1.55 -18.52
N ILE A 301 41.38 -0.84 -18.69
CA ILE A 301 40.19 -1.42 -19.36
C ILE A 301 40.50 -1.72 -20.83
N LYS A 302 41.26 -0.84 -21.49
CA LYS A 302 41.65 -1.01 -22.89
C LYS A 302 42.61 -2.18 -23.09
N SER A 303 43.56 -2.42 -22.19
CA SER A 303 44.51 -3.54 -22.30
C SER A 303 43.83 -4.90 -22.26
N ASP A 304 42.72 -4.99 -21.52
CA ASP A 304 41.91 -6.20 -21.40
C ASP A 304 40.94 -6.38 -22.58
N SER A 305 40.85 -5.42 -23.51
CA SER A 305 39.81 -5.38 -24.54
C SER A 305 40.37 -5.58 -25.95
N LYS A 306 39.64 -6.35 -26.77
CA LYS A 306 39.88 -6.58 -28.19
C LYS A 306 38.67 -6.10 -28.99
N GLU A 307 38.88 -5.13 -29.86
CA GLU A 307 37.85 -4.69 -30.80
C GLU A 307 37.91 -5.49 -32.10
N ILE A 308 36.74 -5.94 -32.56
CA ILE A 308 36.54 -6.68 -33.81
C ILE A 308 35.54 -5.87 -34.64
N VAL A 309 36.04 -5.24 -35.70
CA VAL A 309 35.25 -4.38 -36.59
C VAL A 309 34.78 -5.19 -37.79
N VAL A 310 33.48 -5.44 -37.88
CA VAL A 310 32.84 -6.10 -39.02
C VAL A 310 32.55 -5.07 -40.11
N LYS A 311 33.04 -5.28 -41.33
CA LYS A 311 32.86 -4.29 -42.41
C LYS A 311 31.68 -4.56 -43.32
N ASN A 312 31.21 -5.80 -43.40
CA ASN A 312 30.14 -6.22 -44.30
C ASN A 312 28.95 -6.76 -43.51
N LYS A 313 27.74 -6.40 -43.92
CA LYS A 313 26.51 -6.93 -43.30
C LYS A 313 26.41 -8.44 -43.48
N LYS A 314 26.05 -9.13 -42.39
CA LYS A 314 25.85 -10.58 -42.33
C LYS A 314 27.09 -11.38 -42.71
N GLU A 315 28.26 -10.88 -42.35
CA GLU A 315 29.50 -11.62 -42.55
C GLU A 315 29.55 -12.88 -41.66
N ASP A 316 29.96 -14.01 -42.23
CA ASP A 316 30.11 -15.27 -41.51
C ASP A 316 31.41 -15.27 -40.69
N ILE A 317 31.25 -15.27 -39.37
CA ILE A 317 32.32 -15.28 -38.38
C ILE A 317 32.39 -16.68 -37.77
N THR A 318 33.58 -17.28 -37.72
CA THR A 318 33.76 -18.55 -37.00
C THR A 318 34.61 -18.33 -35.76
N TRP A 319 34.19 -18.95 -34.65
CA TRP A 319 34.92 -18.87 -33.39
C TRP A 319 35.26 -20.28 -32.89
N SER A 320 36.55 -20.62 -32.91
CA SER A 320 37.10 -21.85 -32.33
C SER A 320 37.82 -21.56 -31.02
N PHE A 321 37.89 -22.55 -30.12
CA PHE A 321 38.51 -22.39 -28.81
C PHE A 321 39.22 -23.66 -28.37
N ASP A 322 40.47 -23.53 -27.94
CA ASP A 322 41.24 -24.59 -27.29
C ASP A 322 41.22 -24.37 -25.78
N LYS A 323 40.42 -25.19 -25.09
CA LYS A 323 40.26 -25.15 -23.64
C LYS A 323 41.53 -25.50 -22.86
N THR A 324 42.46 -26.25 -23.46
CA THR A 324 43.73 -26.63 -22.82
C THR A 324 44.73 -25.47 -22.81
N GLN A 325 44.78 -24.73 -23.92
CA GLN A 325 45.64 -23.56 -24.06
C GLN A 325 45.02 -22.29 -23.48
N GLY A 326 43.69 -22.26 -23.35
CA GLY A 326 42.91 -21.08 -22.95
C GLY A 326 42.92 -20.00 -24.03
N THR A 327 42.97 -20.40 -25.31
CA THR A 327 43.06 -19.48 -26.46
C THR A 327 42.04 -19.86 -27.52
N GLY A 328 41.39 -18.86 -28.11
CA GLY A 328 40.49 -19.01 -29.23
C GLY A 328 40.90 -18.16 -30.43
N VAL A 329 40.31 -18.51 -31.58
CA VAL A 329 40.50 -17.79 -32.83
C VAL A 329 39.14 -17.39 -33.35
N ILE A 330 38.94 -16.08 -33.56
CA ILE A 330 37.81 -15.53 -34.31
C ILE A 330 38.31 -15.26 -35.73
N ASN A 331 37.77 -16.00 -36.71
CA ASN A 331 38.05 -15.78 -38.12
C ASN A 331 36.97 -14.88 -38.72
N LEU A 332 37.36 -13.69 -39.19
CA LEU A 332 36.55 -12.68 -39.85
C LEU A 332 37.32 -12.18 -41.08
N GLU A 333 36.70 -12.01 -42.24
CA GLU A 333 37.37 -11.60 -43.49
C GLU A 333 38.61 -12.45 -43.87
N ARG A 334 38.66 -13.74 -43.50
CA ARG A 334 39.85 -14.61 -43.62
C ARG A 334 41.07 -14.12 -42.81
N LYS A 335 40.85 -13.32 -41.77
CA LYS A 335 41.85 -12.91 -40.78
C LYS A 335 41.57 -13.54 -39.45
N ASP A 336 42.63 -14.05 -38.82
CA ASP A 336 42.57 -14.64 -37.50
C ASP A 336 42.78 -13.57 -36.43
N HIS A 337 41.79 -13.42 -35.55
CA HIS A 337 41.87 -12.65 -34.33
C HIS A 337 42.09 -13.59 -33.16
N ILE A 338 43.26 -13.53 -32.53
CA ILE A 338 43.59 -14.35 -31.36
C ILE A 338 42.95 -13.75 -30.11
N ILE A 339 42.18 -14.57 -29.41
CA ILE A 339 41.45 -14.21 -28.19
C ILE A 339 41.91 -15.11 -27.05
N ASN A 340 42.19 -14.51 -25.91
CA ASN A 340 42.51 -15.23 -24.68
C ASN A 340 41.22 -15.52 -23.89
N GLY A 341 41.18 -16.69 -23.24
CA GLY A 341 40.11 -17.10 -22.35
C GLY A 341 40.64 -17.52 -20.98
N HIS A 342 39.88 -18.37 -20.30
CA HIS A 342 40.28 -18.94 -19.02
C HIS A 342 41.49 -19.87 -19.20
N LYS A 343 42.58 -19.58 -18.49
CA LYS A 343 43.85 -20.32 -18.59
C LYS A 343 44.46 -20.58 -17.21
N ASN A 344 44.98 -21.79 -16.98
CA ASN A 344 45.67 -22.17 -15.74
C ASN A 344 44.90 -21.84 -14.45
N ASN A 345 43.57 -22.04 -14.46
CA ASN A 345 42.68 -21.70 -13.35
C ASN A 345 42.67 -20.19 -12.97
N ASN A 346 43.10 -19.32 -13.89
CA ASN A 346 43.06 -17.87 -13.75
C ASN A 346 42.09 -17.26 -14.78
N PRO A 347 40.93 -16.73 -14.33
CA PRO A 347 39.95 -16.09 -15.21
C PRO A 347 40.40 -14.73 -15.77
N ASP A 348 41.41 -14.08 -15.19
CA ASP A 348 41.86 -12.75 -15.62
C ASP A 348 42.48 -12.72 -17.02
N TYR A 349 43.00 -13.84 -17.52
CA TYR A 349 43.55 -13.91 -18.88
C TYR A 349 42.50 -13.69 -19.97
N GLY A 350 41.21 -13.77 -19.66
CA GLY A 350 40.14 -13.60 -20.62
C GLY A 350 40.09 -12.20 -21.22
N ASP A 351 40.08 -12.08 -22.55
CA ASP A 351 39.89 -10.81 -23.24
C ASP A 351 38.41 -10.40 -23.22
N ASN A 352 38.11 -9.12 -22.98
CA ASN A 352 36.84 -8.51 -23.35
C ASN A 352 36.79 -8.36 -24.87
N ILE A 353 35.66 -8.63 -25.49
CA ILE A 353 35.50 -8.56 -26.94
C ILE A 353 34.43 -7.53 -27.27
N VAL A 354 34.77 -6.56 -28.11
CA VAL A 354 33.83 -5.54 -28.60
C VAL A 354 33.60 -5.76 -30.08
N PHE A 355 32.40 -6.18 -30.45
CA PHE A 355 31.96 -6.25 -31.84
C PHE A 355 31.37 -4.90 -32.27
N SER A 356 32.01 -4.28 -33.26
CA SER A 356 31.62 -2.99 -33.84
C SER A 356 31.56 -3.06 -35.37
N GLY A 357 31.19 -1.95 -36.03
CA GLY A 357 31.02 -1.91 -37.49
C GLY A 357 29.60 -2.26 -37.95
N GLU A 358 29.44 -3.25 -38.81
CA GLU A 358 28.16 -3.74 -39.34
C GLU A 358 27.63 -4.97 -38.56
N GLU A 359 26.45 -5.47 -38.94
CA GLU A 359 25.81 -6.67 -38.39
C GLU A 359 26.55 -7.96 -38.81
N GLY A 360 26.60 -8.99 -37.94
CA GLY A 360 27.34 -10.24 -38.24
C GLY A 360 26.68 -11.54 -37.74
N VAL A 361 27.16 -12.68 -38.26
CA VAL A 361 26.72 -14.03 -37.86
C VAL A 361 27.90 -14.81 -37.28
N ILE A 362 27.86 -15.11 -36.00
CA ILE A 362 28.93 -15.81 -35.28
C ILE A 362 28.55 -17.28 -35.09
N ASN A 363 29.31 -18.18 -35.71
CA ASN A 363 29.19 -19.61 -35.48
C ASN A 363 30.29 -20.14 -34.57
N ILE A 364 29.93 -20.53 -33.35
CA ILE A 364 30.81 -21.15 -32.37
C ILE A 364 31.04 -22.63 -32.70
N LYS A 365 32.31 -23.03 -32.70
CA LYS A 365 32.77 -24.39 -33.07
C LYS A 365 33.13 -25.26 -31.86
N ASN A 366 33.43 -24.67 -30.70
CA ASN A 366 33.82 -25.38 -29.49
C ASN A 366 33.21 -24.72 -28.25
N ASP A 367 33.14 -25.45 -27.14
CA ASP A 367 32.84 -24.85 -25.84
C ASP A 367 33.82 -23.73 -25.51
N ILE A 368 33.31 -22.55 -25.17
CA ILE A 368 34.11 -21.36 -24.87
C ILE A 368 34.07 -21.09 -23.36
N ALA A 369 35.25 -21.11 -22.74
CA ALA A 369 35.47 -20.63 -21.38
C ALA A 369 36.27 -19.33 -21.44
N GLN A 370 35.58 -18.20 -21.53
CA GLN A 370 36.21 -16.89 -21.74
C GLN A 370 36.80 -16.30 -20.45
N GLY A 371 36.52 -16.86 -19.28
CA GLY A 371 37.03 -16.33 -18.01
C GLY A 371 36.34 -15.02 -17.62
N ALA A 372 37.11 -14.00 -17.24
CA ALA A 372 36.61 -12.67 -16.85
C ALA A 372 36.37 -11.72 -18.05
N GLY A 373 36.56 -12.21 -19.28
CA GLY A 373 36.20 -11.49 -20.50
C GLY A 373 34.70 -11.44 -20.73
N PHE A 374 34.16 -10.27 -21.09
CA PHE A 374 32.77 -10.11 -21.55
C PHE A 374 32.70 -9.91 -23.06
N ILE A 375 31.49 -10.00 -23.63
CA ILE A 375 31.23 -9.65 -25.03
C ILE A 375 30.32 -8.41 -25.07
N GLN A 376 30.71 -7.40 -25.85
CA GLN A 376 29.91 -6.22 -26.12
C GLN A 376 29.51 -6.18 -27.59
N PHE A 377 28.23 -5.96 -27.85
CA PHE A 377 27.67 -5.81 -29.18
C PHE A 377 27.19 -4.37 -29.37
N ASN A 378 27.74 -3.68 -30.38
CA ASN A 378 27.33 -2.33 -30.76
C ASN A 378 26.34 -2.31 -31.93
N ASN A 379 26.01 -3.47 -32.52
CA ASN A 379 25.04 -3.63 -33.60
C ASN A 379 24.32 -5.00 -33.48
N ASN A 380 23.46 -5.32 -34.44
CA ASN A 380 22.72 -6.57 -34.47
C ASN A 380 23.60 -7.78 -34.80
N TYR A 381 23.45 -8.88 -34.06
CA TYR A 381 24.20 -10.12 -34.29
C TYR A 381 23.33 -11.37 -34.14
N ILE A 382 23.73 -12.43 -34.84
CA ILE A 382 23.22 -13.78 -34.63
C ILE A 382 24.38 -14.65 -34.15
N VAL A 383 24.23 -15.31 -33.01
CA VAL A 383 25.22 -16.24 -32.45
C VAL A 383 24.62 -17.63 -32.44
N SER A 384 25.29 -18.60 -33.06
CA SER A 384 24.79 -19.97 -33.20
C SER A 384 25.88 -21.02 -33.02
N THR A 385 25.47 -22.27 -32.87
CA THR A 385 26.35 -23.44 -32.87
C THR A 385 25.70 -24.60 -33.62
N GLN A 386 26.51 -25.46 -34.22
CA GLN A 386 26.05 -26.68 -34.92
C GLN A 386 26.28 -27.96 -34.11
N ASN A 387 27.02 -27.89 -33.00
CA ASN A 387 27.45 -29.04 -32.21
C ASN A 387 27.13 -28.86 -30.71
N ASN A 388 26.09 -28.09 -30.39
CA ASN A 388 25.66 -27.78 -29.02
C ASN A 388 26.78 -27.20 -28.13
N SER A 389 27.73 -26.47 -28.74
CA SER A 389 28.78 -25.79 -27.97
C SER A 389 28.15 -24.76 -27.02
N THR A 390 28.79 -24.61 -25.86
CA THR A 390 28.39 -23.70 -24.80
C THR A 390 29.32 -22.49 -24.69
N TRP A 391 28.87 -21.44 -24.02
CA TRP A 391 29.70 -20.28 -23.69
C TRP A 391 29.56 -19.90 -22.23
N THR A 392 30.69 -19.57 -21.60
CA THR A 392 30.78 -18.97 -20.26
C THR A 392 31.80 -17.84 -20.26
N GLY A 393 31.50 -16.76 -19.56
CA GLY A 393 32.36 -15.58 -19.45
C GLY A 393 31.82 -14.59 -18.44
N SER A 394 32.36 -13.37 -18.42
CA SER A 394 31.95 -12.32 -17.48
C SER A 394 30.52 -11.84 -17.72
N GLY A 395 30.08 -11.80 -18.98
CA GLY A 395 28.71 -11.48 -19.37
C GLY A 395 28.62 -10.92 -20.79
N ILE A 396 27.43 -10.43 -21.15
CA ILE A 396 27.12 -9.81 -22.43
C ILE A 396 26.57 -8.40 -22.20
N ILE A 397 27.06 -7.44 -22.97
CA ILE A 397 26.55 -6.07 -23.05
C ILE A 397 25.96 -5.88 -24.44
N VAL A 398 24.65 -5.61 -24.52
CA VAL A 398 23.99 -5.27 -25.79
C VAL A 398 23.63 -3.79 -25.75
N ASN A 399 24.34 -2.98 -26.53
CA ASN A 399 24.15 -1.53 -26.50
C ASN A 399 22.83 -1.10 -27.14
N ASP A 400 22.49 0.17 -26.91
CA ASP A 400 21.26 0.79 -27.38
C ASP A 400 21.06 0.61 -28.89
N GLY A 401 19.81 0.36 -29.29
CA GLY A 401 19.45 0.12 -30.69
C GLY A 401 19.92 -1.21 -31.30
N SER A 402 20.58 -2.08 -30.52
CA SER A 402 21.07 -3.39 -30.98
C SER A 402 20.19 -4.55 -30.50
N GLU A 403 20.03 -5.57 -31.35
CA GLU A 403 19.39 -6.85 -31.04
C GLU A 403 20.33 -8.03 -31.33
N VAL A 404 20.48 -8.93 -30.35
CA VAL A 404 21.34 -10.11 -30.48
C VAL A 404 20.54 -11.39 -30.32
N TYR A 405 20.52 -12.23 -31.36
CA TYR A 405 19.97 -13.58 -31.30
C TYR A 405 21.02 -14.53 -30.72
N TRP A 406 20.78 -15.03 -29.52
CA TRP A 406 21.69 -15.88 -28.77
C TRP A 406 21.24 -17.34 -28.82
N GLY A 407 21.75 -18.07 -29.81
CA GLY A 407 21.40 -19.46 -30.12
C GLY A 407 22.29 -20.52 -29.47
N ILE A 408 22.94 -20.20 -28.35
CA ILE A 408 23.84 -21.13 -27.64
C ILE A 408 23.46 -21.26 -26.16
N ASN A 409 23.61 -22.47 -25.61
CA ASN A 409 23.29 -22.75 -24.21
C ASN A 409 24.46 -22.38 -23.27
N GLY A 410 24.13 -22.19 -22.00
CA GLY A 410 25.09 -22.01 -20.91
C GLY A 410 25.48 -23.34 -20.24
N VAL A 411 26.16 -23.23 -19.12
CA VAL A 411 26.67 -24.37 -18.33
C VAL A 411 26.03 -24.36 -16.94
N LYS A 412 25.76 -25.54 -16.40
CA LYS A 412 25.25 -25.73 -15.04
C LYS A 412 26.14 -25.00 -14.02
N ASP A 413 25.50 -24.36 -13.04
CA ASP A 413 26.15 -23.61 -11.95
C ASP A 413 26.91 -22.34 -12.40
N ASP A 414 26.78 -21.94 -13.67
CA ASP A 414 27.18 -20.61 -14.17
C ASP A 414 25.93 -19.78 -14.52
N ASN A 415 26.03 -18.46 -14.29
CA ASN A 415 25.01 -17.50 -14.70
C ASN A 415 25.52 -16.63 -15.85
N LEU A 416 24.72 -16.51 -16.90
CA LEU A 416 24.90 -15.48 -17.92
C LEU A 416 24.53 -14.13 -17.30
N HIS A 417 25.43 -13.14 -17.36
CA HIS A 417 25.12 -11.77 -16.94
C HIS A 417 24.80 -10.94 -18.17
N LYS A 418 23.66 -10.24 -18.18
CA LYS A 418 23.24 -9.38 -19.30
C LYS A 418 23.07 -7.93 -18.85
N LEU A 419 23.72 -7.02 -19.57
CA LEU A 419 23.63 -5.57 -19.44
C LEU A 419 23.45 -4.87 -20.81
N GLY A 420 23.38 -3.54 -20.79
CA GLY A 420 23.12 -2.68 -21.94
C GLY A 420 21.63 -2.58 -22.27
N SER A 421 21.19 -1.41 -22.75
CA SER A 421 19.78 -1.10 -23.00
C SER A 421 19.17 -1.85 -24.19
N GLY A 422 19.99 -2.46 -25.05
CA GLY A 422 19.55 -3.26 -26.19
C GLY A 422 18.91 -4.60 -25.79
N LYS A 423 18.62 -5.42 -26.79
CA LYS A 423 17.81 -6.64 -26.64
C LYS A 423 18.64 -7.91 -26.87
N LEU A 424 18.54 -8.85 -25.94
CA LEU A 424 19.07 -10.21 -26.09
C LEU A 424 17.89 -11.18 -26.31
N ILE A 425 17.88 -11.87 -27.45
CA ILE A 425 16.83 -12.83 -27.82
C ILE A 425 17.41 -14.24 -27.68
N ILE A 426 16.94 -14.98 -26.68
CA ILE A 426 17.35 -16.38 -26.48
C ILE A 426 16.73 -17.23 -27.58
N ASN A 427 17.57 -17.96 -28.30
CA ASN A 427 17.19 -18.69 -29.52
C ASN A 427 17.89 -20.07 -29.60
N GLY A 428 18.28 -20.64 -28.45
CA GLY A 428 18.93 -21.95 -28.36
C GLY A 428 17.95 -23.10 -28.48
N ASN A 429 18.45 -24.34 -28.36
CA ASN A 429 17.63 -25.55 -28.42
C ASN A 429 17.76 -26.38 -27.14
N GLY A 430 16.67 -27.03 -26.73
CA GLY A 430 16.65 -27.98 -25.62
C GLY A 430 16.71 -27.33 -24.25
N ILE A 431 17.28 -28.07 -23.29
CA ILE A 431 17.43 -27.64 -21.89
C ILE A 431 18.75 -26.89 -21.71
N ASN A 432 18.67 -25.58 -21.47
CA ASN A 432 19.80 -24.83 -20.94
C ASN A 432 19.89 -25.02 -19.41
N THR A 433 21.05 -25.48 -18.93
CA THR A 433 21.29 -25.75 -17.51
C THR A 433 21.89 -24.56 -16.75
N GLY A 434 22.37 -23.53 -17.46
CA GLY A 434 22.86 -22.28 -16.86
C GLY A 434 21.73 -21.35 -16.41
N GLY A 435 22.04 -20.43 -15.52
CA GLY A 435 21.12 -19.38 -15.08
C GLY A 435 21.34 -18.04 -15.80
N LEU A 436 20.49 -17.07 -15.50
CA LEU A 436 20.55 -15.70 -16.03
C LEU A 436 20.51 -14.69 -14.87
N LYS A 437 21.42 -13.73 -14.89
CA LYS A 437 21.32 -12.48 -14.12
C LYS A 437 21.19 -11.33 -15.10
N VAL A 438 20.08 -10.60 -15.04
CA VAL A 438 19.82 -9.48 -15.93
C VAL A 438 19.80 -8.19 -15.11
N GLY A 439 20.56 -7.21 -15.57
CA GLY A 439 20.67 -5.90 -14.94
C GLY A 439 20.26 -4.73 -15.82
N ASP A 440 20.06 -4.92 -17.13
CA ASP A 440 19.67 -3.80 -18.01
C ASP A 440 19.00 -4.29 -19.30
N GLY A 441 18.28 -3.40 -19.98
CA GLY A 441 17.61 -3.61 -21.28
C GLY A 441 16.66 -4.80 -21.32
N THR A 442 16.44 -5.36 -22.51
CA THR A 442 15.44 -6.44 -22.70
C THR A 442 16.08 -7.80 -22.91
N VAL A 443 15.50 -8.85 -22.31
CA VAL A 443 15.79 -10.26 -22.63
C VAL A 443 14.50 -10.96 -23.02
N LEU A 444 14.41 -11.45 -24.25
CA LEU A 444 13.30 -12.29 -24.71
C LEU A 444 13.68 -13.76 -24.56
N LEU A 445 13.01 -14.49 -23.67
CA LEU A 445 13.17 -15.94 -23.53
C LEU A 445 12.36 -16.62 -24.63
N SER A 446 13.04 -17.19 -25.63
CA SER A 446 12.44 -17.85 -26.79
C SER A 446 13.22 -19.11 -27.21
N GLN A 447 13.60 -19.91 -26.22
CA GLN A 447 14.28 -21.20 -26.41
C GLN A 447 13.38 -22.18 -27.18
N HIS A 448 13.99 -22.92 -28.11
CA HIS A 448 13.32 -23.94 -28.91
C HIS A 448 13.40 -25.32 -28.26
N LYS A 449 12.46 -26.19 -28.63
CA LYS A 449 12.48 -27.59 -28.21
C LYS A 449 13.63 -28.35 -28.87
N ASP A 450 14.22 -29.29 -28.14
CA ASP A 450 15.10 -30.29 -28.73
C ASP A 450 14.31 -31.40 -29.46
N ALA A 451 15.03 -32.37 -30.02
CA ALA A 451 14.45 -33.53 -30.72
C ALA A 451 13.55 -34.39 -29.82
N GLU A 452 13.72 -34.35 -28.49
CA GLU A 452 12.87 -35.03 -27.52
C GLU A 452 11.70 -34.17 -27.02
N GLY A 453 11.53 -32.96 -27.57
CA GLY A 453 10.44 -32.04 -27.24
C GLY A 453 10.65 -31.27 -25.93
N ARG A 454 11.85 -31.31 -25.34
CA ARG A 454 12.19 -30.62 -24.08
C ARG A 454 12.65 -29.20 -24.37
N VAL A 455 12.30 -28.25 -23.51
CA VAL A 455 12.66 -26.83 -23.65
C VAL A 455 12.84 -26.20 -22.27
N GLN A 456 13.88 -25.39 -22.11
CA GLN A 456 14.12 -24.53 -20.96
C GLN A 456 15.17 -23.48 -21.33
N ALA A 457 14.82 -22.19 -21.26
CA ALA A 457 15.73 -21.09 -21.59
C ALA A 457 16.85 -20.92 -20.55
N PHE A 458 16.52 -21.06 -19.26
CA PHE A 458 17.47 -20.99 -18.15
C PHE A 458 16.98 -21.80 -16.95
N SER A 459 17.91 -22.26 -16.10
CA SER A 459 17.59 -22.93 -14.84
C SER A 459 17.05 -21.99 -13.77
N SER A 460 17.47 -20.71 -13.80
CA SER A 460 16.99 -19.63 -12.95
C SER A 460 17.18 -18.26 -13.62
N VAL A 461 16.38 -17.27 -13.21
CA VAL A 461 16.49 -15.89 -13.66
C VAL A 461 16.49 -14.97 -12.44
N ASN A 462 17.48 -14.10 -12.33
CA ASN A 462 17.52 -13.01 -11.36
C ASN A 462 17.42 -11.66 -12.08
N ILE A 463 16.45 -10.84 -11.68
CA ILE A 463 16.14 -9.54 -12.27
C ILE A 463 16.48 -8.47 -11.22
N SER A 464 17.44 -7.58 -11.54
CA SER A 464 17.92 -6.58 -10.59
C SER A 464 18.14 -5.20 -11.24
N SER A 465 18.30 -4.19 -10.39
CA SER A 465 18.53 -2.75 -10.64
C SER A 465 17.33 -1.90 -11.08
N GLY A 466 16.18 -2.50 -11.37
CA GLY A 466 14.97 -1.81 -11.82
C GLY A 466 14.95 -1.42 -13.30
N ARG A 467 16.08 -1.58 -14.01
CA ARG A 467 16.21 -1.30 -15.45
C ARG A 467 15.69 -2.40 -16.39
N PRO A 468 15.88 -3.70 -16.12
CA PRO A 468 15.66 -4.71 -17.14
C PRO A 468 14.21 -5.15 -17.30
N VAL A 469 13.91 -5.67 -18.49
CA VAL A 469 12.65 -6.35 -18.82
C VAL A 469 12.95 -7.76 -19.36
N VAL A 470 12.39 -8.78 -18.73
CA VAL A 470 12.41 -10.17 -19.21
C VAL A 470 11.05 -10.50 -19.80
N VAL A 471 11.01 -10.97 -21.04
CA VAL A 471 9.78 -11.28 -21.78
C VAL A 471 9.69 -12.77 -22.04
N LEU A 472 8.52 -13.37 -21.82
CA LEU A 472 8.26 -14.77 -22.13
C LEU A 472 7.68 -14.92 -23.54
N SER A 473 8.28 -15.77 -24.38
CA SER A 473 7.64 -16.17 -25.65
C SER A 473 6.43 -17.09 -25.39
N ASP A 474 6.57 -18.01 -24.43
CA ASP A 474 5.59 -19.00 -24.02
C ASP A 474 5.77 -19.40 -22.55
N ASP A 475 4.86 -20.24 -22.04
CA ASP A 475 4.82 -20.71 -20.64
C ASP A 475 5.82 -21.82 -20.29
N LYS A 476 6.66 -22.26 -21.24
CA LYS A 476 7.64 -23.36 -21.05
C LYS A 476 9.08 -22.87 -20.96
N GLN A 477 9.30 -21.56 -21.11
CA GLN A 477 10.63 -20.97 -21.14
C GLN A 477 11.38 -21.11 -19.81
N ILE A 478 10.66 -21.03 -18.68
CA ILE A 478 11.26 -21.13 -17.34
C ILE A 478 10.23 -21.62 -16.33
N ASN A 479 10.68 -22.36 -15.32
CA ASN A 479 9.89 -22.61 -14.12
C ASN A 479 9.69 -21.30 -13.33
N PRO A 480 8.45 -20.80 -13.15
CA PRO A 480 8.20 -19.51 -12.48
C PRO A 480 8.80 -19.39 -11.09
N ASP A 481 8.91 -20.49 -10.34
CA ASP A 481 9.48 -20.50 -8.99
C ASP A 481 11.00 -20.25 -8.97
N ASN A 482 11.66 -20.29 -10.12
CA ASN A 482 13.10 -20.03 -10.26
C ASN A 482 13.37 -18.59 -10.76
N ILE A 483 12.35 -17.75 -10.77
CA ILE A 483 12.47 -16.31 -11.03
C ILE A 483 12.60 -15.59 -9.69
N SER A 484 13.59 -14.71 -9.60
CA SER A 484 13.86 -13.87 -8.43
C SER A 484 14.09 -12.43 -8.84
N TRP A 485 13.67 -11.50 -7.99
CA TRP A 485 13.93 -10.08 -8.10
C TRP A 485 14.86 -9.65 -6.97
N GLY A 486 16.05 -9.19 -7.34
CA GLY A 486 17.05 -8.69 -6.41
C GLY A 486 16.87 -7.21 -6.12
N TYR A 487 17.98 -6.53 -5.82
CA TYR A 487 18.02 -5.11 -5.49
C TYR A 487 17.34 -4.25 -6.55
N ARG A 488 16.28 -3.53 -6.18
CA ARG A 488 15.43 -2.70 -7.06
C ARG A 488 14.71 -3.46 -8.18
N GLY A 489 14.74 -4.79 -8.17
CA GLY A 489 14.01 -5.66 -9.10
C GLY A 489 14.16 -5.30 -10.59
N GLY A 490 13.02 -5.18 -11.27
CA GLY A 490 12.85 -5.06 -12.72
C GLY A 490 11.58 -5.79 -13.17
N THR A 491 11.35 -5.90 -14.48
CA THR A 491 10.07 -6.37 -15.02
C THR A 491 10.14 -7.78 -15.60
N LEU A 492 9.18 -8.62 -15.24
CA LEU A 492 8.79 -9.82 -15.98
C LEU A 492 7.52 -9.52 -16.77
N ASP A 493 7.61 -9.53 -18.09
CA ASP A 493 6.46 -9.42 -19.00
C ASP A 493 5.98 -10.81 -19.42
N LEU A 494 4.76 -11.14 -19.01
CA LEU A 494 4.11 -12.41 -19.34
C LEU A 494 3.74 -12.50 -20.81
N ASN A 495 3.58 -11.37 -21.50
CA ASN A 495 3.33 -11.29 -22.94
C ASN A 495 2.21 -12.24 -23.42
N GLY A 496 1.07 -12.22 -22.74
CA GLY A 496 -0.12 -13.02 -23.07
C GLY A 496 -0.05 -14.49 -22.64
N ASN A 497 0.95 -14.88 -21.85
CA ASN A 497 1.07 -16.22 -21.28
C ASN A 497 0.44 -16.31 -19.89
N ASN A 498 -0.13 -17.47 -19.57
CA ASN A 498 -0.59 -17.78 -18.22
C ASN A 498 0.57 -18.31 -17.41
N ILE A 499 0.61 -17.98 -16.12
CA ILE A 499 1.70 -18.39 -15.24
C ILE A 499 1.17 -18.80 -13.87
N THR A 500 1.84 -19.75 -13.22
CA THR A 500 1.51 -20.20 -11.88
C THR A 500 2.75 -20.12 -11.01
N PHE A 501 2.67 -19.34 -9.93
CA PHE A 501 3.69 -19.26 -8.90
C PHE A 501 3.27 -20.07 -7.68
N THR A 502 4.20 -20.82 -7.11
CA THR A 502 4.05 -21.44 -5.79
C THR A 502 4.95 -20.80 -4.74
N ARG A 503 5.89 -19.97 -5.19
CA ARG A 503 6.61 -18.96 -4.40
C ARG A 503 6.92 -17.77 -5.31
N ILE A 504 7.05 -16.59 -4.72
CA ILE A 504 7.64 -15.43 -5.39
C ILE A 504 8.84 -15.00 -4.55
N GLN A 505 9.95 -14.66 -5.21
CA GLN A 505 11.16 -14.17 -4.55
C GLN A 505 11.35 -12.71 -4.94
N ALA A 506 10.58 -11.81 -4.33
CA ALA A 506 10.62 -10.38 -4.58
C ALA A 506 11.22 -9.66 -3.37
N SER A 507 12.41 -9.09 -3.55
CA SER A 507 13.15 -8.46 -2.43
C SER A 507 12.62 -7.08 -2.04
N ASP A 508 11.99 -6.36 -2.98
CA ASP A 508 11.49 -5.01 -2.78
C ASP A 508 10.44 -4.60 -3.82
N TYR A 509 9.97 -3.36 -3.72
CA TYR A 509 8.95 -2.74 -4.58
C TYR A 509 9.32 -2.71 -6.08
N GLY A 510 10.60 -2.82 -6.42
CA GLY A 510 11.03 -2.82 -7.82
C GLY A 510 10.70 -4.12 -8.56
N ALA A 511 10.24 -5.17 -7.88
CA ALA A 511 9.79 -6.40 -8.51
C ALA A 511 8.46 -6.20 -9.26
N ILE A 512 8.46 -6.31 -10.59
CA ILE A 512 7.26 -6.08 -11.41
C ILE A 512 6.91 -7.34 -12.19
N ILE A 513 5.65 -7.79 -12.09
CA ILE A 513 5.03 -8.76 -13.00
C ILE A 513 3.99 -8.01 -13.81
N THR A 514 4.12 -8.01 -15.13
CA THR A 514 3.22 -7.29 -16.03
C THR A 514 2.75 -8.17 -17.18
N ASN A 515 1.64 -7.77 -17.82
CA ASN A 515 1.31 -8.22 -19.16
C ASN A 515 1.00 -7.01 -20.01
N ASN A 516 1.86 -6.72 -20.99
CA ASN A 516 1.66 -5.62 -21.92
C ASN A 516 1.01 -6.06 -23.25
N ASN A 517 0.65 -7.34 -23.37
CA ASN A 517 0.00 -7.88 -24.56
C ASN A 517 -1.53 -7.68 -24.51
N ASP A 518 -2.15 -7.49 -25.68
CA ASP A 518 -3.61 -7.40 -25.82
C ASP A 518 -4.32 -8.70 -25.41
N LYS A 519 -3.65 -9.84 -25.57
CA LYS A 519 -4.12 -11.11 -25.02
C LYS A 519 -3.96 -11.08 -23.50
N LYS A 520 -5.08 -11.16 -22.80
CA LYS A 520 -5.11 -11.20 -21.33
C LYS A 520 -4.41 -12.46 -20.79
N SER A 521 -3.58 -12.28 -19.77
CA SER A 521 -2.92 -13.35 -19.02
C SER A 521 -3.68 -13.72 -17.75
N ILE A 522 -3.54 -14.96 -17.29
CA ILE A 522 -3.98 -15.41 -15.97
C ILE A 522 -2.76 -15.74 -15.12
N THR A 523 -2.63 -15.07 -13.97
CA THR A 523 -1.58 -15.30 -12.98
C THR A 523 -2.16 -16.00 -11.76
N ASN A 524 -1.78 -17.27 -11.54
CA ASN A 524 -2.21 -18.03 -10.37
C ASN A 524 -1.14 -17.97 -9.27
N LEU A 525 -1.53 -17.49 -8.09
CA LEU A 525 -0.70 -17.38 -6.89
C LEU A 525 -1.10 -18.48 -5.90
N ASN A 526 -0.49 -19.66 -6.07
CA ASN A 526 -0.72 -20.85 -5.26
C ASN A 526 0.40 -21.00 -4.23
N ILE A 527 0.61 -19.95 -3.43
CA ILE A 527 1.79 -19.83 -2.58
C ILE A 527 1.75 -20.84 -1.44
N SER A 528 2.87 -21.53 -1.22
CA SER A 528 3.05 -22.44 -0.09
C SER A 528 4.42 -22.24 0.54
N THR A 529 4.49 -22.19 1.87
CA THR A 529 5.77 -22.17 2.60
C THR A 529 6.55 -23.48 2.48
N LEU A 530 5.85 -24.59 2.25
CA LEU A 530 6.42 -25.92 2.07
C LEU A 530 5.61 -26.67 1.01
N LYS A 531 6.28 -27.22 0.00
CA LYS A 531 5.60 -27.99 -1.06
C LYS A 531 5.46 -29.45 -0.67
N ASP A 532 4.36 -30.07 -1.08
CA ASP A 532 4.13 -31.50 -0.87
C ASP A 532 5.25 -32.37 -1.49
N THR A 533 5.75 -31.97 -2.66
CA THR A 533 6.84 -32.65 -3.38
C THR A 533 8.17 -32.64 -2.61
N ASP A 534 8.37 -31.66 -1.73
CA ASP A 534 9.61 -31.46 -1.00
C ASP A 534 9.60 -32.21 0.34
N ILE A 535 8.45 -32.74 0.76
CA ILE A 535 8.30 -33.47 2.01
C ILE A 535 8.56 -34.96 1.77
N ASN A 536 9.68 -35.44 2.31
CA ASN A 536 9.92 -36.87 2.47
C ASN A 536 9.31 -37.38 3.78
N VAL A 537 8.55 -38.47 3.71
CA VAL A 537 7.97 -39.16 4.88
C VAL A 537 8.50 -40.58 4.93
N SER A 538 9.48 -40.81 5.81
CA SER A 538 9.93 -42.15 6.16
C SER A 538 8.94 -42.82 7.11
N VAL A 539 8.72 -44.12 6.92
CA VAL A 539 7.91 -44.95 7.82
C VAL A 539 8.84 -45.87 8.60
N SER A 540 8.82 -45.78 9.92
CA SER A 540 9.60 -46.65 10.82
C SER A 540 8.70 -47.67 11.53
N ASP A 541 9.23 -48.82 11.94
CA ASP A 541 8.45 -49.78 12.73
C ASP A 541 8.41 -49.38 14.22
N VAL A 542 7.27 -49.59 14.90
CA VAL A 542 7.21 -49.47 16.37
C VAL A 542 7.99 -50.62 16.99
N HIS A 543 9.09 -50.30 17.66
CA HIS A 543 10.01 -51.31 18.20
C HIS A 543 9.60 -51.80 19.59
N VAL A 544 9.68 -53.11 19.85
CA VAL A 544 9.28 -53.74 21.12
C VAL A 544 10.10 -53.26 22.32
N LEU A 545 11.33 -52.81 22.12
CA LEU A 545 12.19 -52.27 23.20
C LEU A 545 11.99 -50.76 23.43
N GLY A 546 10.96 -50.16 22.83
CA GLY A 546 10.78 -48.71 22.82
C GLY A 546 11.79 -48.03 21.89
N GLY A 547 11.77 -46.71 21.85
CA GLY A 547 12.66 -45.97 20.96
C GLY A 547 12.56 -44.45 21.07
N LYS A 548 13.37 -43.79 20.24
CA LYS A 548 13.35 -42.34 20.05
C LYS A 548 12.94 -42.01 18.61
N GLY A 549 12.27 -40.90 18.42
CA GLY A 549 11.90 -40.36 17.11
C GLY A 549 11.65 -38.85 17.21
N LYS A 550 11.36 -38.18 16.08
CA LYS A 550 10.94 -36.78 16.11
C LYS A 550 9.41 -36.70 16.17
N PRO A 551 8.83 -35.78 16.95
CA PRO A 551 7.41 -35.49 16.85
C PRO A 551 7.01 -35.18 15.39
N GLY A 552 5.95 -35.83 14.90
CA GLY A 552 5.51 -35.78 13.50
C GLY A 552 6.02 -36.92 12.61
N ASP A 553 6.91 -37.79 13.11
CA ASP A 553 7.37 -38.96 12.36
C ASP A 553 6.29 -40.05 12.29
N LEU A 554 6.24 -40.75 11.15
CA LEU A 554 5.26 -41.82 10.89
C LEU A 554 5.83 -43.18 11.27
N PHE A 555 5.09 -43.91 12.09
CA PHE A 555 5.41 -45.27 12.50
C PHE A 555 4.35 -46.27 12.05
N TYR A 556 4.77 -47.51 11.80
CA TYR A 556 3.93 -48.65 11.51
C TYR A 556 3.98 -49.64 12.68
N ASP A 557 2.83 -49.89 13.30
CA ASP A 557 2.67 -50.93 14.30
C ASP A 557 2.30 -52.25 13.60
N ARG A 558 3.27 -53.16 13.50
CA ARG A 558 3.08 -54.49 12.89
C ARG A 558 2.08 -55.36 13.65
N GLY A 559 1.90 -55.15 14.95
CA GLY A 559 0.99 -55.95 15.76
C GLY A 559 -0.48 -55.67 15.46
N THR A 560 -0.82 -54.42 15.15
CA THR A 560 -2.21 -53.99 14.87
C THR A 560 -2.47 -53.62 13.41
N GLY A 561 -1.42 -53.52 12.59
CA GLY A 561 -1.48 -53.06 11.20
C GLY A 561 -1.87 -51.59 11.06
N ARG A 562 -1.52 -50.77 12.07
CA ARG A 562 -1.90 -49.35 12.16
C ARG A 562 -0.71 -48.44 11.87
N TYR A 563 -0.99 -47.30 11.26
CA TYR A 563 -0.05 -46.20 11.15
C TYR A 563 -0.30 -45.19 12.27
N LEU A 564 0.78 -44.75 12.91
CA LEU A 564 0.79 -43.90 14.09
C LEU A 564 1.78 -42.73 13.89
N ILE A 565 1.35 -41.50 14.13
CA ILE A 565 2.24 -40.34 14.19
C ILE A 565 2.74 -40.18 15.62
N LEU A 566 4.06 -40.06 15.79
CA LEU A 566 4.68 -39.87 17.09
C LEU A 566 4.51 -38.40 17.56
N LYS A 567 4.09 -38.17 18.81
CA LYS A 567 3.92 -36.82 19.40
C LYS A 567 5.04 -36.41 20.36
N LYS A 568 5.89 -37.35 20.78
CA LYS A 568 6.98 -37.15 21.75
C LYS A 568 8.32 -37.60 21.19
N GLU A 569 9.42 -37.20 21.81
CA GLU A 569 10.75 -37.64 21.37
C GLU A 569 11.06 -39.12 21.68
N LYS A 570 10.24 -39.76 22.53
CA LYS A 570 10.41 -41.14 22.99
C LYS A 570 9.08 -41.85 23.14
N TYR A 571 9.09 -43.16 22.93
CA TYR A 571 7.98 -44.08 23.20
C TYR A 571 8.48 -45.31 23.97
N SER A 572 7.58 -45.92 24.73
CA SER A 572 7.89 -46.88 25.78
C SER A 572 8.14 -48.30 25.24
N PRO A 573 8.96 -49.11 25.93
CA PRO A 573 9.09 -50.53 25.64
C PRO A 573 7.79 -51.30 25.82
N PHE A 574 7.77 -52.52 25.28
CA PHE A 574 6.71 -53.52 25.38
C PHE A 574 5.33 -53.01 24.93
N PHE A 575 5.31 -52.03 24.02
CA PHE A 575 4.10 -51.40 23.49
C PHE A 575 3.19 -50.77 24.55
N GLN A 576 3.73 -50.44 25.74
CA GLN A 576 2.95 -49.96 26.88
C GLN A 576 2.15 -48.69 26.59
N ASP A 577 2.65 -47.84 25.68
CA ASP A 577 2.03 -46.57 25.34
C ASP A 577 1.45 -46.51 23.92
N VAL A 578 1.39 -47.62 23.17
CA VAL A 578 0.92 -47.60 21.76
C VAL A 578 -0.53 -47.11 21.60
N ASN A 579 -1.36 -47.30 22.63
CA ASN A 579 -2.74 -46.80 22.69
C ASN A 579 -2.86 -45.44 23.42
N ASN A 580 -1.75 -44.85 23.85
CA ASN A 580 -1.73 -43.58 24.56
C ASN A 580 -1.75 -42.41 23.57
N THR A 581 -2.88 -41.69 23.52
CA THR A 581 -3.12 -40.56 22.61
C THR A 581 -2.26 -39.32 22.87
N SER A 582 -1.56 -39.28 24.02
CA SER A 582 -0.56 -38.26 24.34
C SER A 582 0.82 -38.57 23.74
N VAL A 583 1.08 -39.82 23.34
CA VAL A 583 2.34 -40.26 22.72
C VAL A 583 2.15 -40.51 21.24
N TRP A 584 1.02 -41.10 20.84
CA TRP A 584 0.73 -41.48 19.46
C TRP A 584 -0.57 -40.85 18.96
N GLN A 585 -0.63 -40.60 17.66
CA GLN A 585 -1.86 -40.26 16.93
C GLN A 585 -2.12 -41.34 15.89
N TYR A 586 -3.27 -42.00 15.99
CA TYR A 586 -3.67 -42.97 14.97
C TYR A 586 -4.14 -42.28 13.70
N VAL A 587 -3.63 -42.71 12.54
CA VAL A 587 -3.91 -42.09 11.23
C VAL A 587 -4.38 -43.09 10.16
N GLY A 588 -4.82 -44.27 10.57
CA GLY A 588 -5.42 -45.26 9.67
C GLY A 588 -4.57 -46.50 9.44
N LYS A 589 -5.00 -47.32 8.47
CA LYS A 589 -4.31 -48.56 8.06
C LYS A 589 -3.70 -48.47 6.66
N ASN A 590 -4.10 -47.47 5.86
CA ASN A 590 -3.57 -47.26 4.52
C ASN A 590 -2.30 -46.39 4.59
N ARG A 591 -1.20 -46.90 4.02
CA ARG A 591 0.10 -46.24 4.02
C ARG A 591 0.08 -44.88 3.32
N ASN A 592 -0.56 -44.79 2.16
CA ASN A 592 -0.54 -43.56 1.35
C ASN A 592 -1.39 -42.48 1.99
N GLU A 593 -2.55 -42.83 2.57
CA GLU A 593 -3.38 -41.92 3.35
C GLU A 593 -2.64 -41.42 4.60
N ALA A 594 -1.97 -42.31 5.33
CA ALA A 594 -1.17 -41.94 6.51
C ALA A 594 -0.01 -40.99 6.15
N ILE A 595 0.68 -41.24 5.04
CA ILE A 595 1.72 -40.33 4.52
C ILE A 595 1.11 -38.96 4.16
N ALA A 596 -0.04 -38.94 3.49
CA ALA A 596 -0.72 -37.69 3.12
C ALA A 596 -1.13 -36.88 4.35
N VAL A 597 -1.58 -37.53 5.44
CA VAL A 597 -1.86 -36.86 6.73
C VAL A 597 -0.60 -36.22 7.29
N VAL A 598 0.52 -36.93 7.34
CA VAL A 598 1.80 -36.38 7.84
C VAL A 598 2.28 -35.20 7.00
N LYS A 599 2.19 -35.29 5.67
CA LYS A 599 2.55 -34.18 4.78
C LYS A 599 1.65 -32.97 5.03
N SER A 600 0.34 -33.17 5.11
CA SER A 600 -0.63 -32.12 5.43
C SER A 600 -0.34 -31.46 6.79
N GLU A 601 -0.04 -32.23 7.83
CA GLU A 601 0.35 -31.70 9.14
C GLU A 601 1.66 -30.90 9.09
N LYS A 602 2.66 -31.38 8.35
CA LYS A 602 3.93 -30.65 8.15
C LYS A 602 3.72 -29.32 7.42
N ILE A 603 2.93 -29.31 6.35
CA ILE A 603 2.58 -28.09 5.61
C ILE A 603 1.86 -27.10 6.53
N LYS A 604 0.84 -27.57 7.25
CA LYS A 604 0.06 -26.75 8.19
C LYS A 604 0.94 -26.17 9.31
N ASN A 605 1.83 -26.97 9.88
CA ASN A 605 2.75 -26.53 10.94
C ASN A 605 3.84 -25.59 10.42
N SER A 606 4.13 -25.62 9.12
CA SER A 606 5.04 -24.68 8.47
C SER A 606 4.36 -23.40 7.97
N SER A 607 3.04 -23.27 8.19
CA SER A 607 2.26 -22.16 7.64
C SER A 607 2.70 -20.82 8.23
N LYS A 608 2.97 -19.87 7.34
CA LYS A 608 3.29 -18.49 7.68
C LYS A 608 2.52 -17.55 6.74
N PRO A 609 2.16 -16.34 7.21
CA PRO A 609 1.70 -15.29 6.32
C PRO A 609 2.74 -15.05 5.22
N TYR A 610 2.27 -14.75 4.02
CA TYR A 610 3.13 -14.36 2.92
C TYR A 610 2.94 -12.87 2.64
N LEU A 611 4.03 -12.14 2.50
CA LEU A 611 4.03 -10.71 2.17
C LEU A 611 4.71 -10.52 0.82
N PHE A 612 4.04 -9.82 -0.10
CA PHE A 612 4.53 -9.52 -1.43
C PHE A 612 4.81 -8.02 -1.57
N HIS A 613 6.09 -7.68 -1.74
CA HIS A 613 6.58 -6.31 -1.89
C HIS A 613 6.40 -5.73 -3.30
N GLY A 614 6.24 -6.58 -4.33
CA GLY A 614 6.30 -6.16 -5.73
C GLY A 614 4.99 -5.60 -6.30
N GLN A 615 4.95 -5.50 -7.63
CA GLN A 615 3.86 -4.89 -8.39
C GLN A 615 3.23 -5.90 -9.35
N LEU A 616 1.90 -5.86 -9.47
CA LEU A 616 1.13 -6.66 -10.43
C LEU A 616 0.40 -5.72 -11.39
N ASN A 617 0.81 -5.67 -12.65
CA ASN A 617 0.45 -4.61 -13.59
C ASN A 617 -0.11 -5.13 -14.93
N GLY A 618 -0.86 -4.30 -15.65
CA GLY A 618 -1.20 -4.54 -17.05
C GLY A 618 -2.46 -5.39 -17.27
N ASN A 619 -2.51 -6.08 -18.41
CA ASN A 619 -3.71 -6.81 -18.87
C ASN A 619 -3.75 -8.24 -18.33
N MET A 620 -4.03 -8.41 -17.04
CA MET A 620 -4.10 -9.75 -16.43
C MET A 620 -5.23 -9.89 -15.42
N ASP A 621 -5.68 -11.13 -15.24
CA ASP A 621 -6.45 -11.56 -14.07
C ASP A 621 -5.52 -12.29 -13.10
N ILE A 622 -5.78 -12.15 -11.80
CA ILE A 622 -4.97 -12.73 -10.72
C ILE A 622 -5.85 -13.64 -9.89
N ASN A 623 -5.43 -14.88 -9.66
CA ASN A 623 -6.13 -15.83 -8.80
C ASN A 623 -5.25 -16.19 -7.61
N ILE A 624 -5.70 -15.86 -6.41
CA ILE A 624 -5.06 -16.22 -5.15
C ILE A 624 -5.86 -17.36 -4.53
N GLN A 625 -5.17 -18.48 -4.28
CA GLN A 625 -5.77 -19.63 -3.60
C GLN A 625 -5.06 -19.84 -2.27
N SER A 626 -5.77 -19.57 -1.17
CA SER A 626 -5.29 -19.89 0.17
C SER A 626 -5.30 -21.41 0.36
N GLY A 627 -4.11 -22.02 0.43
CA GLY A 627 -3.92 -23.45 0.66
C GLY A 627 -3.61 -23.80 2.12
N MET A 628 -3.36 -25.08 2.41
CA MET A 628 -3.02 -25.55 3.77
C MET A 628 -1.75 -24.91 4.37
N GLY A 629 -0.89 -24.31 3.55
CA GLY A 629 0.43 -23.77 3.92
C GLY A 629 0.54 -22.24 3.99
N VAL A 630 -0.41 -21.48 3.44
CA VAL A 630 -0.48 -20.01 3.56
C VAL A 630 -1.95 -19.63 3.62
N ASN A 631 -2.40 -19.17 4.78
CA ASN A 631 -3.78 -18.72 4.98
C ASN A 631 -3.92 -17.19 4.90
N THR A 632 -2.81 -16.48 4.71
CA THR A 632 -2.81 -15.02 4.63
C THR A 632 -1.81 -14.54 3.58
N PHE A 633 -2.31 -13.75 2.64
CA PHE A 633 -1.53 -13.10 1.59
C PHE A 633 -1.64 -11.58 1.75
N ALA A 634 -0.55 -10.92 2.08
CA ALA A 634 -0.47 -9.47 2.23
C ALA A 634 0.32 -8.86 1.07
N ILE A 635 -0.10 -7.68 0.62
CA ILE A 635 0.58 -6.88 -0.40
C ILE A 635 0.81 -5.48 0.15
N ASP A 636 2.07 -5.12 0.29
CA ASP A 636 2.56 -3.76 0.58
C ASP A 636 3.30 -3.14 -0.62
N GLY A 637 3.26 -3.82 -1.77
CA GLY A 637 3.58 -3.25 -3.08
C GLY A 637 2.37 -2.57 -3.73
N SER A 638 2.10 -2.86 -5.01
CA SER A 638 0.97 -2.24 -5.72
C SER A 638 0.30 -3.17 -6.72
N VAL A 639 -0.95 -2.85 -7.07
CA VAL A 639 -1.72 -3.55 -8.10
C VAL A 639 -2.25 -2.51 -9.08
N ASN A 640 -2.05 -2.73 -10.38
CA ASN A 640 -2.58 -1.87 -11.45
C ASN A 640 -3.04 -2.71 -12.64
N ILE A 641 -4.22 -3.29 -12.51
CA ILE A 641 -4.88 -4.14 -13.52
C ILE A 641 -6.30 -3.59 -13.81
N PRO A 642 -6.44 -2.39 -14.38
CA PRO A 642 -7.71 -1.65 -14.43
C PRO A 642 -8.85 -2.39 -15.17
N ASN A 643 -8.52 -3.32 -16.07
CA ASN A 643 -9.47 -4.17 -16.79
C ASN A 643 -9.45 -5.64 -16.31
N GLY A 644 -8.72 -5.91 -15.24
CA GLY A 644 -8.46 -7.22 -14.68
C GLY A 644 -9.26 -7.50 -13.41
N THR A 645 -9.48 -8.78 -13.16
CA THR A 645 -10.10 -9.29 -11.93
C THR A 645 -9.05 -9.89 -11.02
N LEU A 646 -9.06 -9.53 -9.74
CA LEU A 646 -8.34 -10.26 -8.70
C LEU A 646 -9.34 -11.12 -7.94
N SER A 647 -9.13 -12.43 -7.91
CA SER A 647 -9.97 -13.37 -7.17
C SER A 647 -9.20 -13.96 -6.00
N ASN A 648 -9.76 -13.87 -4.80
CA ASN A 648 -9.25 -14.57 -3.62
C ASN A 648 -10.29 -15.58 -3.12
N LYS A 649 -9.84 -16.82 -2.93
CA LYS A 649 -10.66 -17.89 -2.40
C LYS A 649 -10.08 -18.40 -1.09
N LEU A 650 -10.90 -18.32 -0.03
CA LEU A 650 -10.54 -18.65 1.35
C LEU A 650 -9.37 -17.81 1.91
N GLY A 651 -9.15 -17.92 3.22
CA GLY A 651 -8.07 -17.23 3.91
C GLY A 651 -8.22 -15.71 3.92
N SER A 652 -7.11 -15.01 4.18
CA SER A 652 -7.08 -13.56 4.32
C SER A 652 -6.25 -12.87 3.24
N LEU A 653 -6.77 -11.79 2.67
CA LEU A 653 -6.06 -10.91 1.73
C LEU A 653 -5.92 -9.52 2.36
N ILE A 654 -4.71 -8.97 2.35
CA ILE A 654 -4.43 -7.65 2.91
C ILE A 654 -3.80 -6.76 1.84
N PHE A 655 -4.40 -5.59 1.62
CA PHE A 655 -3.79 -4.47 0.92
C PHE A 655 -3.42 -3.39 1.94
N GLN A 656 -2.15 -2.99 1.96
CA GLN A 656 -1.64 -2.01 2.92
C GLN A 656 -0.61 -1.09 2.27
N GLY A 657 -0.33 0.04 2.91
CA GLY A 657 0.89 0.80 2.63
C GLY A 657 2.15 0.05 3.07
N HIS A 658 3.30 0.65 2.79
CA HIS A 658 4.60 0.07 3.11
C HIS A 658 5.32 0.95 4.15
N PRO A 659 5.78 0.39 5.29
CA PRO A 659 6.56 1.18 6.25
C PRO A 659 7.88 1.61 5.62
N VAL A 660 8.27 2.87 5.82
CA VAL A 660 9.53 3.37 5.24
C VAL A 660 10.71 2.61 5.81
N ILE A 661 11.63 2.18 4.94
CA ILE A 661 12.85 1.46 5.32
C ILE A 661 13.91 2.46 5.75
N HIS A 662 14.49 2.23 6.94
CA HIS A 662 15.62 2.99 7.47
C HIS A 662 16.89 2.13 7.56
N ALA A 663 18.05 2.77 7.51
CA ALA A 663 19.35 2.11 7.51
C ALA A 663 19.63 1.38 8.83
N GLY A 664 19.74 0.04 8.77
CA GLY A 664 20.04 -0.82 9.92
C GLY A 664 18.97 -0.87 11.01
N VAL A 665 17.76 -0.38 10.73
CA VAL A 665 16.59 -0.46 11.61
C VAL A 665 15.54 -1.28 10.88
N GLY A 666 15.03 -2.34 11.53
CA GLY A 666 13.93 -3.13 10.96
C GLY A 666 12.64 -2.32 10.94
N VAL A 667 11.83 -2.49 9.90
CA VAL A 667 10.54 -1.82 9.80
C VAL A 667 9.61 -2.25 10.94
N SER A 668 8.73 -1.33 11.35
CA SER A 668 7.79 -1.54 12.44
C SER A 668 6.43 -0.93 12.11
N ALA A 669 5.37 -1.54 12.66
CA ALA A 669 3.98 -1.10 12.45
C ALA A 669 3.67 0.25 13.13
N GLU A 670 4.47 0.57 14.15
CA GLU A 670 4.38 1.77 14.98
C GLU A 670 5.13 2.97 14.38
N GLN A 671 5.86 2.79 13.27
CA GLN A 671 6.53 3.89 12.58
C GLN A 671 5.50 4.91 12.07
N ASN A 672 5.91 6.17 12.06
CA ASN A 672 5.03 7.30 11.68
C ASN A 672 5.05 7.56 10.17
N ASP A 673 6.06 7.06 9.48
CA ASP A 673 6.29 7.28 8.07
C ASP A 673 6.07 6.00 7.27
N TRP A 674 5.08 6.09 6.40
CA TRP A 674 4.62 5.02 5.52
C TRP A 674 4.49 5.57 4.11
N GLU A 675 4.82 4.73 3.15
CA GLU A 675 4.62 4.98 1.74
C GLU A 675 3.20 4.55 1.37
N THR A 676 2.45 5.46 0.74
CA THR A 676 1.12 5.16 0.24
C THR A 676 1.21 4.22 -0.97
N ARG A 677 0.37 3.18 -0.98
CA ARG A 677 0.29 2.19 -2.04
C ARG A 677 -1.07 2.20 -2.74
N TYR A 678 -1.05 1.89 -4.03
CA TYR A 678 -2.21 1.98 -4.90
C TYR A 678 -2.61 0.61 -5.43
N PHE A 679 -3.91 0.32 -5.38
CA PHE A 679 -4.52 -0.93 -5.78
C PHE A 679 -5.67 -0.63 -6.74
N THR A 680 -5.37 -0.57 -8.03
CA THR A 680 -6.32 -0.30 -9.11
C THR A 680 -6.65 -1.59 -9.84
N LEU A 681 -7.94 -1.94 -9.88
CA LEU A 681 -8.45 -3.15 -10.51
C LEU A 681 -9.89 -2.97 -10.98
N ASN A 682 -10.38 -3.80 -11.91
CA ASN A 682 -11.79 -3.74 -12.28
C ASN A 682 -12.67 -4.32 -11.16
N THR A 683 -12.34 -5.54 -10.70
CA THR A 683 -13.15 -6.24 -9.69
C THR A 683 -12.29 -7.13 -8.79
N LEU A 684 -12.52 -7.04 -7.48
CA LEU A 684 -12.00 -7.93 -6.46
C LEU A 684 -13.10 -8.93 -6.09
N ASN A 685 -12.92 -10.18 -6.50
CA ASN A 685 -13.83 -11.27 -6.16
C ASN A 685 -13.36 -11.99 -4.89
N LEU A 686 -14.24 -12.09 -3.91
CA LEU A 686 -14.00 -12.75 -2.62
C LEU A 686 -14.99 -13.91 -2.43
N ASP A 687 -14.46 -15.11 -2.23
CA ASP A 687 -15.22 -16.34 -1.96
C ASP A 687 -14.76 -16.92 -0.62
N GLY A 688 -15.61 -16.80 0.41
CA GLY A 688 -15.31 -17.24 1.78
C GLY A 688 -14.02 -16.66 2.38
N SER A 689 -13.70 -15.41 2.05
CA SER A 689 -12.41 -14.76 2.34
C SER A 689 -12.55 -13.60 3.34
N ASP A 690 -11.47 -13.29 4.07
CA ASP A 690 -11.35 -12.08 4.89
C ASP A 690 -10.43 -11.06 4.21
N PHE A 691 -10.98 -9.93 3.78
CA PHE A 691 -10.24 -8.89 3.08
C PHE A 691 -10.04 -7.66 3.96
N HIS A 692 -8.82 -7.13 3.95
CA HIS A 692 -8.43 -5.94 4.71
C HIS A 692 -7.81 -4.90 3.77
N LEU A 693 -8.38 -3.69 3.77
CA LEU A 693 -7.73 -2.50 3.23
C LEU A 693 -7.21 -1.65 4.40
N SER A 694 -5.92 -1.74 4.68
CA SER A 694 -5.28 -1.16 5.86
C SER A 694 -4.64 0.20 5.58
N ARG A 695 -4.04 0.84 6.60
CA ARG A 695 -3.44 2.18 6.52
C ARG A 695 -2.57 2.41 5.28
N ASN A 696 -2.54 3.65 4.81
CA ASN A 696 -1.75 4.12 3.67
C ASN A 696 -2.01 3.31 2.37
N ALA A 697 -3.18 2.68 2.24
CA ALA A 697 -3.61 2.01 1.01
C ALA A 697 -4.76 2.76 0.33
N VAL A 698 -4.65 2.94 -0.98
CA VAL A 698 -5.68 3.51 -1.83
C VAL A 698 -6.14 2.46 -2.84
N MET A 699 -7.39 2.04 -2.74
CA MET A 699 -7.99 1.06 -3.63
C MET A 699 -9.03 1.71 -4.54
N THR A 700 -8.96 1.40 -5.83
CA THR A 700 -9.96 1.78 -6.83
C THR A 700 -10.39 0.53 -7.60
N GLY A 701 -11.69 0.23 -7.56
CA GLY A 701 -12.26 -0.97 -8.18
C GLY A 701 -13.47 -1.49 -7.41
N ASN A 702 -14.21 -2.41 -8.02
CA ASN A 702 -15.40 -2.97 -7.39
C ASN A 702 -15.03 -4.16 -6.50
N ILE A 703 -15.82 -4.44 -5.46
CA ILE A 703 -15.67 -5.61 -4.59
C ILE A 703 -16.92 -6.48 -4.70
N HIS A 704 -16.76 -7.75 -5.04
CA HIS A 704 -17.83 -8.75 -5.01
C HIS A 704 -17.52 -9.78 -3.92
N ALA A 705 -18.25 -9.73 -2.80
CA ALA A 705 -18.05 -10.58 -1.64
C ALA A 705 -19.17 -11.62 -1.53
N THR A 706 -18.79 -12.91 -1.47
CA THR A 706 -19.73 -14.04 -1.43
C THR A 706 -19.35 -15.05 -0.34
N ASN A 707 -20.29 -15.95 0.00
CA ASN A 707 -20.03 -17.13 0.83
C ASN A 707 -19.43 -16.83 2.20
N SER A 708 -20.05 -15.93 2.97
CA SER A 708 -19.58 -15.51 4.30
C SER A 708 -18.23 -14.79 4.27
N SER A 709 -17.93 -14.11 3.17
CA SER A 709 -16.76 -13.24 3.11
C SER A 709 -16.91 -12.04 4.05
N LYS A 710 -15.77 -11.55 4.52
CA LYS A 710 -15.67 -10.35 5.35
C LYS A 710 -14.77 -9.33 4.66
N VAL A 711 -15.20 -8.08 4.64
CA VAL A 711 -14.47 -6.95 4.02
C VAL A 711 -14.31 -5.88 5.09
N THR A 712 -13.07 -5.48 5.40
CA THR A 712 -12.77 -4.44 6.38
C THR A 712 -11.98 -3.31 5.70
N LEU A 713 -12.65 -2.18 5.43
CA LEU A 713 -12.05 -0.98 4.87
C LEU A 713 -11.59 -0.05 6.00
N GLY A 714 -10.28 0.15 6.14
CA GLY A 714 -9.69 0.78 7.33
C GLY A 714 -9.39 -0.25 8.42
N SER A 715 -8.71 -1.32 8.03
CA SER A 715 -8.26 -2.36 8.97
C SER A 715 -6.98 -1.91 9.69
N SER A 716 -6.90 -2.19 11.00
CA SER A 716 -5.67 -1.99 11.77
C SER A 716 -4.67 -3.14 11.60
N SER A 717 -5.10 -4.27 11.02
CA SER A 717 -4.24 -5.44 10.77
C SER A 717 -3.26 -5.13 9.63
N VAL A 718 -1.97 -5.25 9.90
CA VAL A 718 -0.89 -5.06 8.91
C VAL A 718 0.14 -6.17 9.07
N TYR A 719 0.98 -6.32 8.07
CA TYR A 719 2.13 -7.21 8.06
C TYR A 719 3.40 -6.41 7.81
N VAL A 720 4.46 -6.80 8.49
CA VAL A 720 5.80 -6.22 8.31
C VAL A 720 6.81 -7.33 8.04
N ASP A 721 7.75 -7.08 7.13
CA ASP A 721 8.88 -7.97 6.92
C ASP A 721 10.03 -7.58 7.87
N ARG A 722 10.49 -8.51 8.71
CA ARG A 722 11.66 -8.26 9.58
C ARG A 722 12.98 -8.17 8.83
N ASN A 723 13.00 -8.63 7.59
CA ASN A 723 14.14 -8.63 6.67
C ASN A 723 14.00 -7.58 5.57
N ASP A 724 13.07 -6.64 5.71
CA ASP A 724 12.79 -5.65 4.68
C ASP A 724 14.03 -4.81 4.35
N GLY A 725 14.29 -4.62 3.06
CA GLY A 725 15.47 -3.89 2.57
C GLY A 725 16.82 -4.51 2.91
N THR A 726 16.88 -5.82 3.25
CA THR A 726 18.14 -6.55 3.44
C THR A 726 18.46 -7.52 2.29
N GLY A 727 17.47 -7.82 1.42
CA GLY A 727 17.58 -8.82 0.35
C GLY A 727 17.54 -10.27 0.81
N GLU A 728 17.24 -10.51 2.10
CA GLU A 728 16.99 -11.85 2.62
C GLU A 728 15.56 -12.28 2.29
N SER A 729 15.24 -13.56 2.51
CA SER A 729 13.88 -14.04 2.29
C SER A 729 12.89 -13.39 3.27
N VAL A 730 11.69 -13.07 2.75
CA VAL A 730 10.60 -12.45 3.50
C VAL A 730 10.31 -13.19 4.81
N ASN A 731 10.34 -12.45 5.91
CA ASN A 731 9.98 -12.90 7.24
C ASN A 731 8.79 -12.08 7.75
N SER A 732 7.63 -12.38 7.16
CA SER A 732 6.37 -11.70 7.43
C SER A 732 5.88 -11.96 8.86
N THR A 733 5.54 -10.89 9.56
CA THR A 733 4.90 -10.95 10.88
C THR A 733 3.68 -10.06 10.94
N SER A 734 2.58 -10.56 11.50
CA SER A 734 1.37 -9.78 11.77
C SER A 734 1.64 -8.74 12.84
N ALA A 735 1.10 -7.54 12.66
CA ALA A 735 1.14 -6.46 13.61
C ALA A 735 -0.17 -5.65 13.55
N THR A 736 -0.29 -4.67 14.44
CA THR A 736 -1.42 -3.74 14.46
C THR A 736 -0.88 -2.32 14.32
N ALA A 737 -1.40 -1.58 13.36
CA ALA A 737 -1.06 -0.18 13.15
C ALA A 737 -2.32 0.69 13.32
N SER A 738 -2.14 1.87 13.88
CA SER A 738 -3.18 2.89 13.96
C SER A 738 -2.94 3.98 12.92
N ASP A 739 -4.03 4.52 12.39
CA ASP A 739 -3.98 5.71 11.55
C ASP A 739 -3.66 6.91 12.45
N ILE A 740 -2.49 7.52 12.28
CA ILE A 740 -2.00 8.60 13.15
C ILE A 740 -2.58 9.93 12.67
N ASN A 741 -2.60 10.12 11.34
CA ASN A 741 -3.05 11.32 10.67
C ASN A 741 -4.05 11.00 9.55
N GLU A 742 -4.81 12.01 9.09
CA GLU A 742 -5.81 11.85 8.02
C GLU A 742 -5.23 11.37 6.66
N LYS A 743 -3.94 11.63 6.42
CA LYS A 743 -3.18 11.16 5.25
C LYS A 743 -2.86 9.65 5.30
N ASP A 744 -2.90 9.06 6.50
CA ASP A 744 -2.62 7.64 6.71
C ASP A 744 -3.88 6.79 6.57
N LEU A 745 -5.06 7.41 6.62
CA LEU A 745 -6.32 6.73 6.40
C LEU A 745 -6.33 6.07 5.02
N SER A 746 -6.71 4.80 5.01
CA SER A 746 -7.01 4.10 3.77
C SER A 746 -8.19 4.74 3.03
N LYS A 747 -8.17 4.65 1.70
CA LYS A 747 -9.24 5.17 0.84
C LYS A 747 -9.71 4.08 -0.10
N PHE A 748 -11.02 3.86 -0.15
CA PHE A 748 -11.66 3.00 -1.12
C PHE A 748 -12.60 3.80 -2.04
N THR A 749 -12.51 3.55 -3.34
CA THR A 749 -13.41 4.10 -4.35
C THR A 749 -13.90 3.01 -5.30
N GLY A 750 -15.21 2.77 -5.35
CA GLY A 750 -15.83 1.74 -6.19
C GLY A 750 -17.10 1.14 -5.58
N ASP A 751 -17.73 0.20 -6.27
CA ASP A 751 -18.97 -0.42 -5.81
C ASP A 751 -18.71 -1.71 -5.02
N ILE A 752 -19.49 -1.93 -3.95
CA ILE A 752 -19.43 -3.16 -3.14
C ILE A 752 -20.72 -3.95 -3.30
N THR A 753 -20.61 -5.18 -3.77
CA THR A 753 -21.70 -6.17 -3.79
C THR A 753 -21.43 -7.22 -2.73
N ALA A 754 -22.30 -7.33 -1.74
CA ALA A 754 -22.24 -8.30 -0.66
C ALA A 754 -23.39 -9.31 -0.78
N ASP A 755 -23.04 -10.59 -0.96
CA ASP A 755 -23.96 -11.72 -0.97
C ASP A 755 -23.61 -12.68 0.18
N ASN A 756 -24.50 -12.81 1.15
CA ASN A 756 -24.26 -13.54 2.40
C ASN A 756 -22.90 -13.20 3.02
N SER A 757 -22.59 -11.89 3.11
CA SER A 757 -21.26 -11.38 3.47
C SER A 757 -21.33 -10.14 4.37
N ASN A 758 -20.22 -9.80 5.01
CA ASN A 758 -20.17 -8.74 6.02
C ASN A 758 -19.13 -7.67 5.67
N ILE A 759 -19.56 -6.42 5.56
CA ILE A 759 -18.73 -5.29 5.12
C ILE A 759 -18.62 -4.30 6.28
N ILE A 760 -17.40 -3.90 6.63
CA ILE A 760 -17.08 -2.95 7.69
C ILE A 760 -16.32 -1.77 7.08
N ILE A 761 -16.83 -0.56 7.29
CA ILE A 761 -16.28 0.67 6.72
C ILE A 761 -15.82 1.60 7.86
N ASN A 762 -14.52 1.59 8.15
CA ASN A 762 -13.89 2.40 9.20
C ASN A 762 -13.28 3.71 8.66
N ASN A 763 -12.76 3.70 7.42
CA ASN A 763 -12.01 4.82 6.84
C ASN A 763 -12.74 5.46 5.65
N LYS A 764 -12.02 6.18 4.77
CA LYS A 764 -12.58 6.95 3.65
C LYS A 764 -13.22 5.99 2.63
N PHE A 765 -14.50 6.18 2.35
CA PHE A 765 -15.27 5.37 1.41
C PHE A 765 -16.06 6.26 0.46
N GLU A 766 -16.01 5.95 -0.83
CA GLU A 766 -16.77 6.63 -1.87
C GLU A 766 -17.24 5.63 -2.93
N GLY A 767 -18.54 5.35 -2.99
CA GLY A 767 -19.10 4.44 -4.01
C GLY A 767 -20.51 3.96 -3.71
N GLY A 768 -20.94 2.86 -4.34
CA GLY A 768 -22.23 2.21 -4.10
C GLY A 768 -22.12 0.96 -3.23
N VAL A 769 -23.23 0.58 -2.60
CA VAL A 769 -23.34 -0.66 -1.82
C VAL A 769 -24.60 -1.43 -2.24
N SER A 770 -24.45 -2.72 -2.52
CA SER A 770 -25.53 -3.67 -2.77
C SER A 770 -25.41 -4.81 -1.75
N ALA A 771 -26.43 -5.04 -0.93
CA ALA A 771 -26.42 -6.06 0.12
C ALA A 771 -27.59 -7.03 -0.03
N VAL A 772 -27.29 -8.30 -0.32
CA VAL A 772 -28.27 -9.37 -0.53
C VAL A 772 -28.00 -10.58 0.36
N ASN A 773 -29.03 -11.43 0.54
CA ASN A 773 -28.92 -12.74 1.20
C ASN A 773 -28.31 -12.70 2.61
N LYS A 774 -28.91 -11.92 3.52
CA LYS A 774 -28.44 -11.80 4.92
C LYS A 774 -27.08 -11.12 5.06
N SER A 775 -26.75 -10.23 4.13
CA SER A 775 -25.54 -9.42 4.23
C SER A 775 -25.71 -8.29 5.23
N ALA A 776 -24.58 -7.80 5.75
CA ALA A 776 -24.53 -6.69 6.68
C ALA A 776 -23.47 -5.69 6.24
N ILE A 777 -23.84 -4.40 6.26
CA ILE A 777 -22.95 -3.27 6.03
C ILE A 777 -22.88 -2.46 7.32
N ASP A 778 -21.71 -2.42 7.96
CA ASP A 778 -21.48 -1.70 9.22
C ASP A 778 -20.55 -0.49 8.96
N ILE A 779 -21.09 0.72 9.12
CA ILE A 779 -20.37 1.99 8.97
C ILE A 779 -19.87 2.46 10.33
N HIS A 780 -18.55 2.57 10.46
CA HIS A 780 -17.86 3.18 11.60
C HIS A 780 -17.21 4.52 11.24
N SER A 781 -17.01 4.77 9.96
CA SER A 781 -16.33 5.94 9.40
C SER A 781 -17.10 7.24 9.63
N GLN A 782 -16.35 8.34 9.73
CA GLN A 782 -16.85 9.72 9.66
C GLN A 782 -16.73 10.32 8.24
N HIS A 783 -16.21 9.55 7.29
CA HIS A 783 -15.88 9.96 5.94
C HIS A 783 -16.47 9.00 4.89
N ALA A 784 -17.61 8.38 5.19
CA ALA A 784 -18.29 7.49 4.25
C ALA A 784 -19.29 8.26 3.39
N VAL A 785 -19.16 8.11 2.07
CA VAL A 785 -20.04 8.72 1.08
C VAL A 785 -20.58 7.64 0.14
N ILE A 786 -21.91 7.49 0.09
CA ILE A 786 -22.59 6.77 -0.98
C ILE A 786 -22.93 7.76 -2.08
N ASN A 787 -22.21 7.65 -3.20
CA ASN A 787 -22.37 8.51 -4.38
C ASN A 787 -22.68 7.75 -5.67
N ARG A 788 -23.08 6.49 -5.53
CA ARG A 788 -23.62 5.66 -6.60
C ARG A 788 -24.88 4.96 -6.10
N TRP A 789 -25.68 4.46 -7.03
CA TRP A 789 -26.90 3.73 -6.71
C TRP A 789 -26.62 2.58 -5.75
N SER A 790 -27.45 2.45 -4.70
CA SER A 790 -27.26 1.45 -3.65
C SER A 790 -28.57 0.76 -3.28
N ASP A 791 -28.51 -0.52 -2.94
CA ASP A 791 -29.66 -1.34 -2.61
C ASP A 791 -29.41 -2.29 -1.43
N ILE A 792 -30.37 -2.38 -0.52
CA ILE A 792 -30.33 -3.28 0.64
C ILE A 792 -31.56 -4.18 0.58
N SER A 793 -31.36 -5.49 0.46
CA SER A 793 -32.45 -6.47 0.41
C SER A 793 -33.20 -6.58 1.75
N ASP A 794 -34.40 -7.13 1.69
CA ASP A 794 -35.31 -7.35 2.83
C ASP A 794 -34.70 -8.12 4.01
N ASN A 795 -33.80 -9.05 3.72
CA ASN A 795 -33.10 -9.85 4.72
C ASN A 795 -31.70 -9.33 5.09
N SER A 796 -31.29 -8.18 4.56
CA SER A 796 -29.99 -7.56 4.80
C SER A 796 -30.11 -6.28 5.64
N LYS A 797 -28.98 -5.75 6.10
CA LYS A 797 -28.96 -4.56 6.98
C LYS A 797 -27.84 -3.59 6.69
N LEU A 798 -28.11 -2.31 6.93
CA LEU A 798 -27.13 -1.22 6.96
C LEU A 798 -27.13 -0.61 8.37
N THR A 799 -25.98 -0.61 9.04
CA THR A 799 -25.84 -0.12 10.41
C THR A 799 -24.82 1.01 10.49
N LEU A 800 -25.21 2.17 11.00
CA LEU A 800 -24.29 3.23 11.39
C LEU A 800 -23.95 3.06 12.87
N LYS A 801 -22.68 2.81 13.16
CA LYS A 801 -22.18 2.60 14.53
C LYS A 801 -21.93 3.93 15.23
N LYS A 802 -21.55 3.85 16.51
CA LYS A 802 -21.32 5.02 17.36
C LYS A 802 -20.40 6.05 16.69
N ASN A 803 -20.83 7.30 16.65
CA ASN A 803 -20.12 8.46 16.08
C ASN A 803 -19.82 8.35 14.57
N ALA A 804 -20.45 7.43 13.83
CA ALA A 804 -20.27 7.31 12.39
C ALA A 804 -21.07 8.39 11.64
N THR A 805 -20.58 8.80 10.48
CA THR A 805 -21.27 9.71 9.57
C THR A 805 -21.31 9.09 8.18
N LEU A 806 -22.51 8.88 7.66
CA LEU A 806 -22.74 8.42 6.29
C LEU A 806 -23.48 9.52 5.52
N THR A 807 -22.87 10.02 4.45
CA THR A 807 -23.55 10.91 3.51
C THR A 807 -24.00 10.12 2.29
N VAL A 808 -25.26 10.27 1.89
CA VAL A 808 -25.84 9.64 0.70
C VAL A 808 -26.29 10.77 -0.22
N ASN A 809 -25.66 10.88 -1.39
CA ASN A 809 -25.96 11.94 -2.36
C ASN A 809 -26.51 11.42 -3.71
N THR A 810 -26.81 10.12 -3.76
CA THR A 810 -27.47 9.42 -4.88
C THR A 810 -28.53 8.44 -4.34
N GLY A 811 -29.25 7.74 -5.21
CA GLY A 811 -30.33 6.85 -4.78
C GLY A 811 -29.89 5.71 -3.86
N LEU A 812 -30.63 5.53 -2.75
CA LEU A 812 -30.52 4.41 -1.81
C LEU A 812 -31.90 3.77 -1.66
N VAL A 813 -32.01 2.48 -1.98
CA VAL A 813 -33.24 1.69 -1.83
C VAL A 813 -33.04 0.61 -0.79
N ASN A 814 -33.70 0.74 0.37
CA ASN A 814 -33.66 -0.22 1.46
C ASN A 814 -35.01 -0.92 1.62
N LYS A 815 -35.02 -2.23 1.36
CA LYS A 815 -36.14 -3.13 1.71
C LYS A 815 -35.94 -3.81 3.05
N GLY A 816 -34.71 -3.80 3.58
CA GLY A 816 -34.34 -4.38 4.86
C GLY A 816 -34.46 -3.37 6.00
N THR A 817 -33.43 -3.29 6.84
CA THR A 817 -33.38 -2.36 7.98
C THR A 817 -32.15 -1.47 7.93
N ILE A 818 -32.36 -0.16 8.16
CA ILE A 818 -31.30 0.79 8.46
C ILE A 818 -31.29 1.02 9.98
N GLU A 819 -30.14 0.83 10.62
CA GLU A 819 -29.95 1.09 12.06
C GLU A 819 -28.99 2.28 12.26
N ILE A 820 -29.40 3.28 13.05
CA ILE A 820 -28.57 4.45 13.38
C ILE A 820 -28.23 4.40 14.87
N GLY A 821 -26.94 4.32 15.20
CA GLY A 821 -26.41 4.18 16.55
C GLY A 821 -26.15 5.51 17.27
N GLU A 822 -25.43 5.42 18.40
CA GLU A 822 -25.21 6.54 19.33
C GLU A 822 -24.39 7.67 18.68
N ASN A 823 -24.90 8.90 18.70
CA ASN A 823 -24.30 10.07 18.03
C ASN A 823 -23.94 9.83 16.55
N ALA A 824 -24.54 8.83 15.89
CA ALA A 824 -24.31 8.56 14.49
C ALA A 824 -25.24 9.40 13.62
N GLU A 825 -24.80 9.76 12.42
CA GLU A 825 -25.55 10.61 11.50
C GLU A 825 -25.67 9.97 10.12
N LEU A 826 -26.92 9.78 9.67
CA LEU A 826 -27.25 9.53 8.27
C LEU A 826 -27.66 10.86 7.64
N ASN A 827 -26.89 11.34 6.65
CA ASN A 827 -27.15 12.57 5.93
C ASN A 827 -27.56 12.28 4.49
N LEU A 828 -28.78 12.64 4.11
CA LEU A 828 -29.29 12.57 2.75
C LEU A 828 -29.20 13.95 2.10
N GLN A 829 -28.65 14.01 0.90
CA GLN A 829 -28.61 15.27 0.15
C GLN A 829 -28.72 15.01 -1.35
N GLY A 830 -28.97 16.07 -2.12
CA GLY A 830 -28.81 16.02 -3.57
C GLY A 830 -27.37 15.72 -3.98
N TYR A 831 -27.16 15.41 -5.25
CA TYR A 831 -25.82 15.21 -5.81
C TYR A 831 -25.09 16.55 -5.95
N PRO A 832 -23.93 16.74 -5.30
CA PRO A 832 -23.22 18.02 -5.32
C PRO A 832 -22.57 18.29 -6.68
N ILE A 833 -22.78 19.49 -7.21
CA ILE A 833 -22.17 19.99 -8.44
C ILE A 833 -21.99 21.51 -8.37
N ALA A 834 -20.75 21.99 -8.53
CA ALA A 834 -20.41 23.43 -8.55
C ALA A 834 -21.07 24.24 -7.40
N ASP A 835 -20.87 23.81 -6.15
CA ASP A 835 -21.43 24.42 -4.93
C ASP A 835 -22.97 24.43 -4.82
N LYS A 836 -23.66 23.71 -5.71
CA LYS A 836 -25.12 23.50 -5.73
C LYS A 836 -25.44 22.00 -5.79
N PHE A 837 -26.72 21.64 -5.85
CA PHE A 837 -27.16 20.24 -5.80
C PHE A 837 -28.18 19.88 -6.88
N ILE A 838 -28.08 18.68 -7.43
CA ILE A 838 -29.10 18.04 -8.26
C ILE A 838 -29.97 17.16 -7.36
N PRO A 839 -31.30 17.13 -7.53
CA PRO A 839 -32.17 16.35 -6.65
C PRO A 839 -31.83 14.85 -6.59
N SER A 840 -31.99 14.25 -5.41
CA SER A 840 -31.81 12.83 -5.15
C SER A 840 -33.10 12.19 -4.60
N LEU A 841 -33.31 10.91 -4.90
CA LEU A 841 -34.46 10.13 -4.46
C LEU A 841 -34.00 8.91 -3.68
N HIS A 842 -34.57 8.70 -2.49
CA HIS A 842 -34.23 7.58 -1.62
C HIS A 842 -35.50 6.86 -1.18
N ASP A 843 -35.44 5.55 -1.05
CA ASP A 843 -36.45 4.75 -0.38
C ASP A 843 -35.78 4.05 0.80
N LEU A 844 -35.96 4.58 2.00
CA LEU A 844 -35.31 4.07 3.20
C LEU A 844 -36.06 2.91 3.85
N GLY A 845 -37.30 2.63 3.44
CA GLY A 845 -38.12 1.59 4.07
C GLY A 845 -38.24 1.80 5.59
N ASN A 846 -37.58 0.94 6.38
CA ASN A 846 -37.58 1.02 7.84
C ASN A 846 -36.25 1.56 8.39
N VAL A 847 -36.30 2.71 9.06
CA VAL A 847 -35.18 3.32 9.78
C VAL A 847 -35.39 3.17 11.28
N LYS A 848 -34.46 2.50 11.95
CA LYS A 848 -34.45 2.30 13.39
C LYS A 848 -33.32 3.09 14.04
N MET A 849 -33.67 4.05 14.87
CA MET A 849 -32.74 4.86 15.65
C MET A 849 -32.57 4.20 17.02
N THR A 850 -31.41 3.57 17.22
CA THR A 850 -31.21 2.56 18.28
C THR A 850 -30.60 3.13 19.56
N ALA A 851 -30.11 4.37 19.54
CA ALA A 851 -29.42 4.97 20.68
C ALA A 851 -29.52 6.50 20.72
N SER A 852 -29.07 7.08 21.82
CA SER A 852 -29.14 8.53 22.06
C SER A 852 -28.36 9.33 21.02
N ASN A 853 -28.92 10.48 20.61
CA ASN A 853 -28.40 11.37 19.58
C ASN A 853 -28.16 10.72 18.21
N ALA A 854 -28.73 9.54 17.95
CA ALA A 854 -28.88 9.08 16.58
C ALA A 854 -29.57 10.19 15.77
N THR A 855 -29.02 10.51 14.61
CA THR A 855 -29.44 11.66 13.81
C THR A 855 -29.72 11.25 12.37
N LEU A 856 -30.88 11.66 11.85
CA LEU A 856 -31.18 11.65 10.43
C LEU A 856 -31.25 13.10 9.94
N THR A 857 -30.44 13.44 8.95
CA THR A 857 -30.49 14.72 8.26
C THR A 857 -30.87 14.52 6.80
N ALA A 858 -31.71 15.40 6.27
CA ALA A 858 -32.01 15.41 4.84
C ALA A 858 -32.20 16.84 4.33
N GLY A 859 -31.43 17.26 3.35
CA GLY A 859 -31.44 18.64 2.85
C GLY A 859 -31.05 18.73 1.39
N ASN A 860 -30.92 19.95 0.87
CA ASN A 860 -30.30 20.19 -0.45
C ASN A 860 -30.93 19.36 -1.58
N TYR A 861 -32.26 19.37 -1.68
CA TYR A 861 -33.02 18.62 -2.69
C TYR A 861 -32.94 17.09 -2.53
N ALA A 862 -33.03 16.61 -1.29
CA ALA A 862 -33.26 15.19 -1.00
C ALA A 862 -34.76 14.89 -0.86
N MET A 863 -35.24 13.91 -1.62
CA MET A 863 -36.56 13.32 -1.46
C MET A 863 -36.41 11.90 -0.92
N PHE A 864 -37.12 11.56 0.17
CA PHE A 864 -37.07 10.20 0.70
C PHE A 864 -38.42 9.67 1.21
N SER A 865 -38.64 8.36 1.04
CA SER A 865 -39.68 7.62 1.74
C SER A 865 -39.09 6.79 2.88
N GLY A 866 -39.84 6.62 3.96
CA GLY A 866 -39.45 5.69 5.03
C GLY A 866 -40.09 5.99 6.38
N GLU A 867 -40.26 4.92 7.17
CA GLU A 867 -40.73 4.98 8.55
C GLU A 867 -39.56 5.12 9.52
N ILE A 868 -39.66 6.04 10.46
CA ILE A 868 -38.63 6.31 11.47
C ILE A 868 -39.13 5.83 12.83
N THR A 869 -38.34 4.99 13.51
CA THR A 869 -38.69 4.44 14.82
C THR A 869 -37.55 4.57 15.82
N ALA A 870 -37.89 4.85 17.07
CA ALA A 870 -36.98 4.82 18.22
C ALA A 870 -37.75 4.31 19.45
N ASP A 871 -37.06 3.64 20.36
CA ASP A 871 -37.66 3.25 21.63
C ASP A 871 -38.11 4.49 22.43
N ASP A 872 -39.18 4.37 23.21
CA ASP A 872 -39.81 5.50 23.91
C ASP A 872 -38.88 6.27 24.87
N ALA A 873 -37.80 5.63 25.34
CA ALA A 873 -36.82 6.23 26.22
C ALA A 873 -35.63 6.89 25.48
N THR A 874 -35.55 6.74 24.16
CA THR A 874 -34.36 7.11 23.36
C THR A 874 -34.53 8.49 22.75
N ALA A 875 -33.65 9.42 23.11
CA ALA A 875 -33.62 10.76 22.52
C ALA A 875 -32.89 10.74 21.17
N VAL A 876 -33.59 11.06 20.09
CA VAL A 876 -33.09 11.02 18.70
C VAL A 876 -33.35 12.35 18.00
N ARG A 877 -32.70 12.60 16.86
CA ARG A 877 -32.81 13.86 16.12
C ARG A 877 -33.15 13.65 14.65
N VAL A 878 -34.11 14.42 14.14
CA VAL A 878 -34.45 14.46 12.72
C VAL A 878 -34.41 15.91 12.24
N ASN A 879 -33.47 16.26 11.36
CA ASN A 879 -33.32 17.63 10.85
C ASN A 879 -33.50 17.65 9.33
N LEU A 880 -34.56 18.29 8.88
CA LEU A 880 -34.96 18.30 7.48
C LEU A 880 -34.97 19.72 6.90
N GLY A 881 -34.38 19.83 5.73
CA GLY A 881 -34.37 21.00 4.87
C GLY A 881 -33.51 22.16 5.36
N SER A 882 -33.56 23.25 4.61
CA SER A 882 -32.75 24.46 4.84
C SER A 882 -33.48 25.70 4.32
N GLU A 883 -33.13 26.87 4.87
CA GLU A 883 -33.74 28.14 4.44
C GLU A 883 -33.27 28.59 3.05
N THR A 884 -32.09 28.12 2.63
CA THR A 884 -31.44 28.53 1.38
C THR A 884 -31.76 27.54 0.26
N SER A 885 -32.22 28.04 -0.89
CA SER A 885 -32.27 27.21 -2.10
C SER A 885 -30.85 26.97 -2.62
N THR A 886 -30.52 25.70 -2.82
CA THR A 886 -29.21 25.24 -3.32
C THR A 886 -29.35 24.45 -4.63
N LEU A 887 -30.44 24.65 -5.39
CA LEU A 887 -30.71 23.89 -6.62
C LEU A 887 -29.72 24.27 -7.72
N SER A 888 -29.12 23.26 -8.34
CA SER A 888 -28.22 23.45 -9.46
C SER A 888 -28.96 23.86 -10.73
N GLU A 889 -28.35 24.76 -11.50
CA GLU A 889 -28.77 25.07 -12.87
C GLU A 889 -28.55 23.88 -13.83
N PHE A 890 -27.68 22.94 -13.45
CA PHE A 890 -27.46 21.69 -14.17
C PHE A 890 -28.52 20.62 -13.88
N ASN A 891 -29.62 20.97 -13.19
CA ASN A 891 -30.73 20.06 -12.97
C ASN A 891 -31.33 19.64 -14.33
N PRO A 892 -31.26 18.35 -14.70
CA PRO A 892 -31.72 17.90 -16.00
C PRO A 892 -33.25 17.90 -16.14
N ASN A 893 -34.00 17.97 -15.03
CA ASN A 893 -35.46 17.93 -15.06
C ASN A 893 -36.13 18.87 -14.02
N PRO A 894 -36.18 20.18 -14.32
CA PRO A 894 -36.80 21.18 -13.43
C PRO A 894 -38.29 20.95 -13.20
N GLU A 895 -39.06 20.58 -14.23
CA GLU A 895 -40.51 20.33 -14.11
C GLU A 895 -40.81 19.14 -13.18
N LEU A 896 -40.05 18.05 -13.32
CA LEU A 896 -40.15 16.92 -12.40
C LEU A 896 -39.73 17.31 -10.98
N THR A 897 -38.73 18.19 -10.83
CA THR A 897 -38.30 18.67 -9.52
C THR A 897 -39.41 19.44 -8.82
N ASP A 898 -40.08 20.34 -9.54
CA ASP A 898 -41.23 21.06 -9.01
C ASP A 898 -42.35 20.09 -8.59
N LEU A 899 -42.61 19.03 -9.35
CA LEU A 899 -43.61 18.01 -9.00
C LEU A 899 -43.21 17.18 -7.75
N MET A 900 -41.95 16.78 -7.65
CA MET A 900 -41.46 15.91 -6.57
C MET A 900 -41.33 16.65 -5.23
N PHE A 901 -40.89 17.90 -5.29
CA PHE A 901 -40.57 18.71 -4.12
C PHE A 901 -41.64 19.74 -3.78
N ASP A 902 -42.59 20.02 -4.68
CA ASP A 902 -43.62 21.06 -4.52
C ASP A 902 -43.01 22.43 -4.15
N LYS A 903 -41.84 22.75 -4.74
CA LYS A 903 -41.00 23.94 -4.49
C LYS A 903 -40.29 23.99 -3.12
N TYR A 904 -40.35 22.93 -2.32
CA TYR A 904 -39.64 22.84 -1.06
C TYR A 904 -38.20 22.32 -1.23
N ASN A 905 -37.36 22.47 -0.21
CA ASN A 905 -35.97 22.00 -0.21
C ASN A 905 -35.85 20.49 0.00
N THR A 906 -36.76 19.91 0.80
CA THR A 906 -36.75 18.50 1.19
C THR A 906 -38.16 17.93 1.13
N SER A 907 -38.29 16.67 0.74
CA SER A 907 -39.56 15.96 0.62
C SER A 907 -39.47 14.62 1.36
N TRP A 908 -40.33 14.41 2.35
CA TRP A 908 -40.40 13.17 3.14
C TRP A 908 -41.79 12.56 3.08
N THR A 909 -41.88 11.27 2.77
CA THR A 909 -43.12 10.48 2.86
C THR A 909 -42.95 9.36 3.89
N GLY A 910 -43.72 9.37 4.97
CA GLY A 910 -43.60 8.35 6.02
C GLY A 910 -44.20 8.77 7.36
N LYS A 911 -43.96 7.95 8.39
CA LYS A 911 -44.38 8.21 9.78
C LYS A 911 -43.20 8.15 10.74
N ILE A 912 -43.32 8.75 11.92
CA ILE A 912 -42.29 8.72 12.96
C ILE A 912 -42.84 8.34 14.33
N SER A 913 -42.23 7.34 14.97
CA SER A 913 -42.51 6.96 16.35
C SER A 913 -41.25 7.10 17.20
N ALA A 914 -41.08 8.25 17.84
CA ALA A 914 -39.93 8.57 18.69
C ALA A 914 -40.34 9.54 19.81
N LEU A 915 -40.98 9.03 20.87
CA LEU A 915 -41.61 9.87 21.91
C LEU A 915 -40.65 10.76 22.72
N LYS A 916 -39.34 10.48 22.68
CA LYS A 916 -38.26 11.32 23.23
C LYS A 916 -37.44 12.05 22.17
N GLY A 917 -37.79 11.89 20.90
CA GLY A 917 -37.09 12.47 19.76
C GLY A 917 -37.49 13.90 19.46
N ASP A 918 -36.54 14.65 18.91
CA ASP A 918 -36.72 16.03 18.48
C ASP A 918 -36.62 16.10 16.95
N ALA A 919 -37.58 16.79 16.32
CA ALA A 919 -37.59 17.01 14.88
C ALA A 919 -37.60 18.50 14.54
N SER A 920 -36.83 18.88 13.53
CA SER A 920 -36.81 20.22 12.94
C SER A 920 -37.00 20.13 11.44
N MET A 921 -37.92 20.92 10.90
CA MET A 921 -38.26 20.96 9.48
C MET A 921 -38.27 22.41 9.02
N VAL A 922 -37.47 22.71 8.00
CA VAL A 922 -37.37 24.02 7.38
C VAL A 922 -37.54 23.86 5.89
N ASN A 923 -38.48 24.57 5.28
CA ASN A 923 -38.73 24.45 3.84
C ASN A 923 -38.87 22.98 3.39
N THR A 924 -39.70 22.22 4.11
CA THR A 924 -39.85 20.76 3.93
C THR A 924 -41.31 20.38 3.72
N VAL A 925 -41.57 19.42 2.82
CA VAL A 925 -42.86 18.71 2.75
C VAL A 925 -42.77 17.39 3.51
N TRP A 926 -43.66 17.17 4.46
CA TRP A 926 -43.88 15.88 5.12
C TRP A 926 -45.26 15.32 4.76
N ARG A 927 -45.29 14.24 4.00
CA ARG A 927 -46.48 13.44 3.70
C ARG A 927 -46.60 12.33 4.74
N MET A 928 -47.39 12.58 5.77
CA MET A 928 -47.54 11.71 6.94
C MET A 928 -48.47 10.54 6.64
N THR A 929 -47.92 9.32 6.63
CA THR A 929 -48.64 8.11 6.20
C THR A 929 -49.31 7.33 7.34
N GLY A 930 -49.17 7.78 8.59
CA GLY A 930 -49.72 7.10 9.76
C GLY A 930 -49.50 7.89 11.05
N ASP A 931 -50.03 7.39 12.17
CA ASP A 931 -49.83 7.97 13.50
C ASP A 931 -48.34 8.25 13.77
N SER A 932 -48.06 9.45 14.27
CA SER A 932 -46.70 9.91 14.54
C SER A 932 -46.58 10.52 15.93
N GLY A 933 -45.45 10.29 16.59
CA GLY A 933 -45.18 10.67 17.98
C GLY A 933 -43.78 11.23 18.17
N LEU A 934 -43.66 12.44 18.73
CA LEU A 934 -42.38 13.12 19.01
C LEU A 934 -42.39 13.80 20.39
N ASN A 935 -41.20 14.13 20.89
CA ASN A 935 -41.06 15.03 22.03
C ASN A 935 -41.22 16.48 21.58
N THR A 936 -40.34 16.95 20.69
CA THR A 936 -40.43 18.30 20.12
C THR A 936 -40.54 18.23 18.60
N LEU A 937 -41.34 19.13 18.02
CA LEU A 937 -41.39 19.38 16.59
C LEU A 937 -41.26 20.89 16.34
N LYS A 938 -40.31 21.27 15.49
CA LYS A 938 -40.13 22.64 15.01
C LYS A 938 -40.35 22.69 13.50
N THR A 939 -41.25 23.55 13.05
CA THR A 939 -41.57 23.72 11.62
C THR A 939 -41.47 25.18 11.22
N SER A 940 -40.77 25.46 10.12
CA SER A 940 -40.71 26.78 9.50
C SER A 940 -40.87 26.66 7.99
N LYS A 941 -41.77 27.46 7.38
CA LYS A 941 -42.03 27.45 5.93
C LYS A 941 -42.24 26.03 5.38
N SER A 942 -42.89 25.16 6.17
CA SER A 942 -43.00 23.72 5.88
C SER A 942 -44.45 23.32 5.68
N LEU A 943 -44.66 22.20 4.99
CA LEU A 943 -45.97 21.64 4.68
C LEU A 943 -46.09 20.24 5.27
N THR A 944 -47.06 20.02 6.14
CA THR A 944 -47.39 18.70 6.69
C THR A 944 -48.74 18.25 6.13
N VAL A 945 -48.74 17.17 5.35
CA VAL A 945 -49.93 16.60 4.70
C VAL A 945 -50.25 15.26 5.32
N PHE A 946 -51.45 15.09 5.88
CA PHE A 946 -51.91 13.80 6.38
C PHE A 946 -52.43 12.97 5.20
N SER A 947 -51.80 11.82 4.95
CA SER A 947 -52.00 11.05 3.70
C SER A 947 -52.12 9.54 3.94
N SER A 948 -52.60 9.10 5.10
CA SER A 948 -52.74 7.67 5.43
C SER A 948 -53.94 7.02 4.73
N ASP A 949 -53.75 5.87 4.07
CA ASP A 949 -54.83 5.22 3.34
C ASP A 949 -55.95 4.70 4.27
N ASN A 950 -57.20 5.05 3.95
CA ASN A 950 -58.44 4.53 4.57
C ASN A 950 -58.63 4.72 6.08
N LYS A 951 -57.76 5.48 6.75
CA LYS A 951 -57.87 5.83 8.17
C LYS A 951 -57.34 7.22 8.42
N PHE A 952 -57.90 7.88 9.43
CA PHE A 952 -57.35 9.12 9.97
C PHE A 952 -56.18 8.84 10.90
N SER A 953 -55.19 9.72 10.88
CA SER A 953 -53.95 9.64 11.67
C SER A 953 -53.84 10.79 12.66
N THR A 954 -53.06 10.56 13.72
CA THR A 954 -52.78 11.52 14.78
C THR A 954 -51.29 11.84 14.87
N LEU A 955 -50.95 13.13 14.80
CA LEU A 955 -49.63 13.64 15.19
C LEU A 955 -49.66 14.03 16.66
N THR A 956 -48.88 13.34 17.50
CA THR A 956 -48.77 13.63 18.94
C THR A 956 -47.39 14.18 19.27
N VAL A 957 -47.32 15.37 19.87
CA VAL A 957 -46.07 16.03 20.26
C VAL A 957 -46.18 16.62 21.67
N ASN A 958 -45.08 16.67 22.43
CA ASN A 958 -45.10 17.40 23.70
C ASN A 958 -45.04 18.91 23.42
N ASP A 959 -44.03 19.34 22.66
CA ASP A 959 -43.83 20.74 22.30
C ASP A 959 -43.84 20.91 20.78
N LEU A 960 -44.67 21.84 20.28
CA LEU A 960 -44.73 22.24 18.88
C LEU A 960 -44.41 23.73 18.75
N THR A 961 -43.36 24.04 17.98
CA THR A 961 -43.06 25.42 17.56
C THR A 961 -43.21 25.51 16.05
N THR A 962 -44.21 26.23 15.56
CA THR A 962 -44.51 26.28 14.12
C THR A 962 -44.70 27.71 13.64
N SER A 963 -44.01 28.10 12.56
CA SER A 963 -44.21 29.41 11.93
C SER A 963 -44.25 29.34 10.42
N ASP A 964 -45.12 30.16 9.80
CA ASP A 964 -45.28 30.27 8.35
C ASP A 964 -45.45 28.89 7.67
N SER A 965 -46.07 27.93 8.36
CA SER A 965 -46.17 26.53 7.93
C SER A 965 -47.63 26.14 7.68
N THR A 966 -47.86 25.10 6.88
CA THR A 966 -49.20 24.64 6.50
C THR A 966 -49.43 23.20 6.95
N PHE A 967 -50.61 22.94 7.53
CA PHE A 967 -51.07 21.60 7.91
C PHE A 967 -52.33 21.26 7.13
N VAL A 968 -52.30 20.17 6.38
CA VAL A 968 -53.43 19.66 5.58
C VAL A 968 -53.94 18.38 6.23
N LEU A 969 -55.11 18.47 6.86
CA LEU A 969 -55.78 17.36 7.53
C LEU A 969 -56.92 16.85 6.66
N ARG A 970 -57.38 15.62 6.89
CA ARG A 970 -58.59 15.09 6.24
C ARG A 970 -59.70 14.86 7.25
N SER A 971 -60.94 14.86 6.77
CA SER A 971 -62.13 14.57 7.56
C SER A 971 -63.22 13.88 6.76
N ASP A 972 -64.09 13.16 7.47
CA ASP A 972 -65.42 12.75 7.01
C ASP A 972 -66.48 13.26 7.99
N SER A 973 -67.70 12.71 7.97
CA SER A 973 -68.75 13.13 8.91
C SER A 973 -68.59 12.63 10.35
N THR A 974 -67.66 11.71 10.60
CA THR A 974 -67.49 10.98 11.87
C THR A 974 -66.10 11.10 12.49
N GLY A 975 -65.08 11.34 11.69
CA GLY A 975 -63.68 11.36 12.11
C GLY A 975 -62.84 12.35 11.30
N SER A 976 -61.66 12.64 11.83
CA SER A 976 -60.67 13.50 11.18
C SER A 976 -59.26 13.10 11.60
N ASP A 977 -58.30 13.50 10.78
CA ASP A 977 -56.90 13.58 11.19
C ASP A 977 -56.76 14.58 12.36
N LYS A 978 -55.71 14.42 13.19
CA LYS A 978 -55.54 15.21 14.42
C LYS A 978 -54.10 15.63 14.69
N VAL A 979 -53.94 16.81 15.27
CA VAL A 979 -52.69 17.28 15.89
C VAL A 979 -52.91 17.45 17.39
N VAL A 980 -52.17 16.71 18.21
CA VAL A 980 -52.26 16.72 19.67
C VAL A 980 -50.96 17.22 20.27
N VAL A 981 -51.00 18.40 20.88
CA VAL A 981 -49.87 19.01 21.60
C VAL A 981 -50.12 18.90 23.10
N LYS A 982 -49.20 18.27 23.83
CA LYS A 982 -49.41 17.94 25.25
C LYS A 982 -48.94 19.02 26.23
N ASN A 983 -47.83 19.71 25.93
CA ASN A 983 -47.16 20.59 26.87
C ASN A 983 -47.05 22.05 26.39
N LYS A 984 -46.68 22.29 25.13
CA LYS A 984 -46.50 23.66 24.63
C LYS A 984 -46.73 23.81 23.12
N LEU A 985 -47.60 24.74 22.71
CA LEU A 985 -47.80 25.13 21.31
C LEU A 985 -47.48 26.62 21.13
N GLU A 986 -46.53 26.95 20.27
CA GLU A 986 -46.08 28.32 20.00
C GLU A 986 -45.81 28.59 18.50
N GLY A 987 -45.83 29.87 18.14
CA GLY A 987 -45.50 30.38 16.81
C GLY A 987 -46.67 31.15 16.19
N LYS A 988 -46.61 31.43 14.88
CA LYS A 988 -47.59 32.29 14.18
C LYS A 988 -47.69 32.01 12.69
N ASN A 989 -48.75 32.53 12.07
CA ASN A 989 -48.98 32.47 10.62
C ASN A 989 -49.03 31.04 10.06
N ASN A 990 -49.61 30.09 10.81
CA ASN A 990 -49.76 28.73 10.30
C ASN A 990 -51.14 28.54 9.69
N ASN A 991 -51.16 27.87 8.53
CA ASN A 991 -52.38 27.60 7.79
C ASN A 991 -52.91 26.21 8.15
N LEU A 992 -54.21 26.12 8.40
CA LEU A 992 -54.91 24.87 8.65
C LEU A 992 -55.92 24.62 7.52
N LEU A 993 -55.60 23.63 6.68
CA LEU A 993 -56.41 23.17 5.56
C LEU A 993 -57.06 21.84 5.91
N VAL A 994 -58.27 21.61 5.38
CA VAL A 994 -59.00 20.37 5.63
C VAL A 994 -59.62 19.84 4.35
N ASP A 995 -59.25 18.62 3.98
CA ASP A 995 -59.84 17.88 2.88
C ASP A 995 -61.01 17.03 3.38
N TYR A 996 -62.21 17.30 2.88
CA TYR A 996 -63.37 16.45 3.13
C TYR A 996 -63.35 15.27 2.15
N VAL A 997 -63.01 14.07 2.63
CA VAL A 997 -62.74 12.90 1.76
C VAL A 997 -63.95 12.00 1.56
N ALA A 998 -65.08 12.27 2.23
CA ALA A 998 -66.31 11.51 2.09
C ALA A 998 -67.29 12.15 1.11
N ASN A 999 -68.00 11.32 0.33
CA ASN A 999 -69.11 11.77 -0.53
C ASN A 999 -70.46 11.42 0.10
N ASP A 1000 -70.76 12.03 1.25
CA ASP A 1000 -71.98 11.77 2.04
C ASP A 1000 -72.90 13.00 2.20
N GLY A 1001 -72.50 14.15 1.65
CA GLY A 1001 -73.24 15.41 1.74
C GLY A 1001 -73.27 16.06 3.12
N LYS A 1002 -72.53 15.54 4.11
CA LYS A 1002 -72.59 16.01 5.51
C LYS A 1002 -71.52 17.05 5.88
N HIS A 1003 -70.85 17.62 4.89
CA HIS A 1003 -69.74 18.56 5.07
C HIS A 1003 -70.15 19.89 5.76
N ASN A 1004 -71.43 20.27 5.80
CA ASN A 1004 -71.87 21.57 6.34
C ASN A 1004 -72.18 21.60 7.85
N SER A 1005 -72.19 20.45 8.53
CA SER A 1005 -72.55 20.38 9.97
C SER A 1005 -71.70 19.34 10.67
N LEU A 1006 -70.49 19.74 11.07
CA LEU A 1006 -69.47 18.89 11.68
C LEU A 1006 -69.20 19.32 13.13
N ASN A 1007 -68.59 18.43 13.91
CA ASN A 1007 -68.08 18.74 15.24
C ASN A 1007 -66.87 17.86 15.54
N LEU A 1008 -65.79 18.09 14.80
CA LEU A 1008 -64.60 17.23 14.80
C LEU A 1008 -63.38 18.01 15.30
N GLU A 1009 -62.72 17.50 16.33
CA GLU A 1009 -61.49 18.09 16.85
C GLU A 1009 -60.33 17.85 15.87
N LEU A 1010 -59.74 18.93 15.36
CA LEU A 1010 -58.58 18.90 14.46
C LEU A 1010 -57.27 19.09 15.23
N VAL A 1011 -57.25 20.04 16.18
CA VAL A 1011 -56.07 20.35 17.00
C VAL A 1011 -56.46 20.44 18.46
N SER A 1012 -55.67 19.85 19.35
CA SER A 1012 -55.77 19.99 20.81
C SER A 1012 -54.43 20.44 21.37
N ALA A 1013 -54.42 21.51 22.15
CA ALA A 1013 -53.24 22.07 22.79
C ALA A 1013 -53.52 22.43 24.27
N PRO A 1014 -52.50 22.72 25.09
CA PRO A 1014 -52.68 23.18 26.47
C PRO A 1014 -53.51 24.46 26.53
N LYS A 1015 -54.31 24.60 27.58
CA LYS A 1015 -55.11 25.81 27.82
C LYS A 1015 -54.25 27.07 27.82
N GLY A 1016 -54.73 28.13 27.18
CA GLY A 1016 -54.04 29.41 27.07
C GLY A 1016 -53.09 29.52 25.88
N THR A 1017 -53.10 28.52 24.99
CA THR A 1017 -52.43 28.64 23.68
C THR A 1017 -53.07 29.78 22.87
N ALA A 1018 -52.24 30.59 22.20
CA ALA A 1018 -52.71 31.72 21.41
C ALA A 1018 -53.62 31.28 20.26
N ALA A 1019 -54.69 32.05 20.03
CA ALA A 1019 -55.75 31.76 19.08
C ALA A 1019 -55.28 31.76 17.62
N ASP A 1020 -54.39 32.69 17.30
CA ASP A 1020 -53.87 33.02 15.99
C ASP A 1020 -52.69 32.14 15.55
N VAL A 1021 -52.32 31.13 16.34
CA VAL A 1021 -51.30 30.14 15.96
C VAL A 1021 -51.71 29.43 14.68
N PHE A 1022 -52.99 29.07 14.55
CA PHE A 1022 -53.58 28.47 13.35
C PHE A 1022 -54.69 29.33 12.78
N ASN A 1023 -54.68 29.51 11.46
CA ASN A 1023 -55.70 30.24 10.71
C ASN A 1023 -56.28 29.31 9.64
N SER A 1024 -57.61 29.33 9.45
CA SER A 1024 -58.22 28.62 8.33
C SER A 1024 -57.83 29.31 7.02
N GLN A 1025 -57.58 28.51 5.99
CA GLN A 1025 -57.27 29.01 4.64
C GLN A 1025 -58.24 28.44 3.61
N THR A 1026 -58.44 29.21 2.56
CA THR A 1026 -59.21 28.78 1.39
C THR A 1026 -58.34 27.91 0.49
N GLN A 1027 -58.87 26.77 0.06
CA GLN A 1027 -58.23 25.88 -0.92
C GLN A 1027 -59.15 25.64 -2.11
N ASN A 1028 -58.56 25.43 -3.28
CA ASN A 1028 -59.30 25.11 -4.48
C ASN A 1028 -59.61 23.60 -4.49
N VAL A 1029 -60.90 23.23 -4.51
CA VAL A 1029 -61.37 21.84 -4.58
C VAL A 1029 -62.34 21.73 -5.75
N GLY A 1030 -61.93 21.05 -6.81
CA GLY A 1030 -62.69 20.97 -8.05
C GLY A 1030 -62.89 22.34 -8.69
N PHE A 1031 -64.15 22.80 -8.75
CA PHE A 1031 -64.51 24.11 -9.30
C PHE A 1031 -64.91 25.13 -8.24
N SER A 1032 -64.62 24.86 -6.97
CA SER A 1032 -65.00 25.71 -5.84
C SER A 1032 -63.80 26.04 -4.98
N ASP A 1033 -63.80 27.26 -4.44
CA ASP A 1033 -62.94 27.67 -3.34
C ASP A 1033 -63.63 27.27 -2.03
N VAL A 1034 -63.00 26.35 -1.31
CA VAL A 1034 -63.51 25.74 -0.09
C VAL A 1034 -62.67 26.20 1.10
N THR A 1035 -63.33 26.73 2.12
CA THR A 1035 -62.69 27.21 3.36
C THR A 1035 -63.27 26.47 4.56
N PRO A 1036 -62.45 25.81 5.40
CA PRO A 1036 -62.95 25.17 6.61
C PRO A 1036 -63.39 26.21 7.63
N VAL A 1037 -64.55 25.97 8.25
CA VAL A 1037 -65.07 26.78 9.36
C VAL A 1037 -64.58 26.15 10.66
N ILE A 1038 -63.63 26.81 11.31
CA ILE A 1038 -62.95 26.30 12.50
C ILE A 1038 -63.36 27.14 13.72
N GLU A 1039 -63.97 26.50 14.71
CA GLU A 1039 -64.25 27.10 16.01
C GLU A 1039 -63.10 26.78 16.96
N GLN A 1040 -62.51 27.82 17.55
CA GLN A 1040 -61.61 27.64 18.68
C GLN A 1040 -62.40 27.72 19.98
N LYS A 1041 -62.14 26.79 20.89
CA LYS A 1041 -62.77 26.76 22.20
C LYS A 1041 -61.82 26.26 23.27
N ASP A 1042 -61.87 26.89 24.44
CA ASP A 1042 -61.31 26.32 25.65
C ASP A 1042 -62.28 25.29 26.24
N SER A 1043 -61.83 24.06 26.37
CA SER A 1043 -62.60 22.93 26.89
C SER A 1043 -61.78 22.20 27.96
N GLY A 1044 -62.15 22.39 29.23
CA GLY A 1044 -61.41 21.85 30.37
C GLY A 1044 -60.00 22.44 30.49
N GLU A 1045 -58.99 21.58 30.45
CA GLU A 1045 -57.56 21.94 30.50
C GLU A 1045 -56.92 22.12 29.11
N LYS A 1046 -57.73 22.16 28.04
CA LYS A 1046 -57.27 22.23 26.65
C LYS A 1046 -57.87 23.41 25.90
N THR A 1047 -57.11 23.93 24.93
CA THR A 1047 -57.60 24.78 23.84
C THR A 1047 -57.70 23.92 22.58
N THR A 1048 -58.88 23.87 21.94
CA THR A 1048 -59.14 23.01 20.79
C THR A 1048 -59.57 23.81 19.56
N TRP A 1049 -59.14 23.39 18.37
CA TRP A 1049 -59.65 23.84 17.07
C TRP A 1049 -60.57 22.76 16.51
N THR A 1050 -61.86 23.09 16.40
CA THR A 1050 -62.93 22.15 16.02
C THR A 1050 -63.52 22.54 14.68
N LEU A 1051 -63.55 21.60 13.73
CA LEU A 1051 -64.22 21.76 12.45
C LEU A 1051 -65.74 21.74 12.62
N LYS A 1052 -66.40 22.78 12.11
CA LYS A 1052 -67.87 22.94 12.14
C LYS A 1052 -68.54 22.76 10.79
N GLY A 1053 -67.78 22.90 9.71
CA GLY A 1053 -68.27 22.71 8.35
C GLY A 1053 -67.35 23.40 7.34
N PHE A 1054 -67.84 23.61 6.13
CA PHE A 1054 -67.10 24.27 5.06
C PHE A 1054 -67.93 25.39 4.42
N ASN A 1055 -67.26 26.49 4.07
CA ASN A 1055 -67.79 27.50 3.18
C ASN A 1055 -67.26 27.24 1.77
N ALA A 1056 -68.13 27.04 0.79
CA ALA A 1056 -67.75 26.84 -0.61
C ALA A 1056 -68.29 27.99 -1.48
N VAL A 1057 -67.42 28.59 -2.28
CA VAL A 1057 -67.76 29.60 -3.29
C VAL A 1057 -67.29 29.09 -4.65
N ALA A 1058 -68.08 29.25 -5.71
CA ALA A 1058 -67.66 28.84 -7.04
C ALA A 1058 -66.38 29.60 -7.45
N ASN A 1059 -65.34 28.88 -7.83
CA ASN A 1059 -64.12 29.48 -8.36
C ASN A 1059 -64.32 29.71 -9.87
N GLN A 1060 -64.54 30.97 -10.24
CA GLN A 1060 -64.79 31.35 -11.63
C GLN A 1060 -63.64 30.99 -12.57
N GLN A 1061 -62.38 31.06 -12.15
CA GLN A 1061 -61.23 30.68 -12.99
C GLN A 1061 -61.10 29.17 -13.22
N SER A 1062 -61.34 28.35 -12.18
CA SER A 1062 -61.36 26.89 -12.31
C SER A 1062 -62.55 26.43 -13.16
N ALA A 1063 -63.71 27.07 -12.99
CA ALA A 1063 -64.91 26.83 -13.80
C ALA A 1063 -64.71 27.24 -15.27
N GLU A 1064 -64.09 28.39 -15.55
CA GLU A 1064 -63.75 28.85 -16.90
C GLU A 1064 -62.71 27.94 -17.58
N LYS A 1065 -61.70 27.44 -16.84
CA LYS A 1065 -60.74 26.44 -17.36
C LYS A 1065 -61.45 25.14 -17.73
N ALA A 1066 -62.42 24.72 -16.93
CA ALA A 1066 -63.22 23.52 -17.20
C ALA A 1066 -64.18 23.72 -18.38
N GLU A 1067 -64.84 24.87 -18.50
CA GLU A 1067 -65.66 25.24 -19.66
C GLU A 1067 -64.81 25.32 -20.94
N ASN A 1068 -63.62 25.92 -20.87
CA ASN A 1068 -62.69 25.96 -22.00
C ASN A 1068 -62.22 24.55 -22.39
N PHE A 1069 -61.90 23.68 -21.43
CA PHE A 1069 -61.58 22.26 -21.67
C PHE A 1069 -62.76 21.49 -22.29
N MET A 1070 -63.98 21.71 -21.79
CA MET A 1070 -65.21 21.09 -22.32
C MET A 1070 -65.57 21.62 -23.72
N SER A 1071 -65.21 22.87 -24.04
CA SER A 1071 -65.43 23.50 -25.35
C SER A 1071 -64.38 23.12 -26.42
N ALA A 1072 -63.21 22.61 -26.02
CA ALA A 1072 -62.08 22.28 -26.91
C ALA A 1072 -62.18 20.91 -27.64
N GLY A 1073 -63.29 20.19 -27.53
CA GLY A 1073 -63.63 19.07 -28.43
C GLY A 1073 -63.36 17.66 -27.87
N TYR A 1074 -64.44 17.02 -27.42
CA TYR A 1074 -64.56 15.67 -26.85
C TYR A 1074 -64.33 14.50 -27.83
N LYS A 1075 -63.65 14.68 -28.97
CA LYS A 1075 -63.55 13.62 -30.02
C LYS A 1075 -62.20 12.90 -30.15
N ASN A 1076 -61.14 13.33 -29.48
CA ASN A 1076 -59.82 12.67 -29.56
C ASN A 1076 -59.36 11.96 -28.27
N PHE A 1077 -60.17 11.94 -27.21
CA PHE A 1077 -59.80 11.34 -25.92
C PHE A 1077 -60.31 9.90 -25.70
N LEU A 1078 -61.10 9.35 -26.65
CA LEU A 1078 -61.63 7.98 -26.61
C LEU A 1078 -61.39 7.20 -27.91
N ALA A 1079 -60.27 7.47 -28.60
CA ALA A 1079 -59.78 6.65 -29.73
C ALA A 1079 -58.49 5.93 -29.35
#